data_AF-A0A7Z9Y326-F1
#
_entry.id   AF-A0A7Z9Y326-F1
#
_cell.length_a   1.000
_cell.length_b   1.000
_cell.length_c   1.000
_cell.angle_alpha   90.00
_cell.angle_beta   90.00
_cell.angle_gamma   90.00
#
_symmetry.space_group_name_H-M   'P 1'
#
loop_
_entity.id
_entity.type
_entity.pdbx_description
1 polymer ?
#
loop_
_entity_poly.entity_id
_entity_poly.type
_entity_poly.pdbx_seq_one_letter_code
_entity_poly.pdbx_strand_id
1 'polypeptide(L)'
;QVNAACASTTQAIGMAEDWIRHGRCRRVVIIAADDVTSDTLMEWVGAGFLALGAVATDDRVDEAALPFDKRRHGTILGMGACALVIESEDAVRERGMRGIVEILGTEIRNSAYHGSRLDVNHISQVMESVVTSAERRFGLNRYAIAPQLVFMSHETFTPARGGSAAAEVAALRHTFGEAAQEVVVANTKGYTGHPMGVGIEDVIALKILEYGIVPPVPNLQEADPELGPLNLSRGGRYPVQYALHLSAGFGSQIAFSFTRRIPGGLERIDNKPLYQRWLDEVSGYDYAELEVVKRNLRVVAQGNPPRRPAPSRWQVGTGPVMRVQGAVFSDQFSVSSVQYSVERLEPAPEPVVVDDRVTRWEGDKARTEPVEVVTAVAEPVISEQSPVEAEPLTENRPPITENRSPITDKILEIVAEQTGYPTDMLELDLDLEADLGIDTVKQAETFLAIREAFDIPRLENLQLRDYPTLGHVIGFVQEMRPDLAGDRMTGWQGDEVTVVADLAVESSETPVIEVSNPIANKILEIVAEQTGYPTDMLELDLDLEADLGIDTVKQAETFLAIREAFDIPRLENLQLRDYPTLGHVIGFVREMRPDLADDGREPQEEDEAAAEDDSSSSRPATPPPKLAYDLADADLMPRRVPVPVLRPSLDVCQPTGVTLDEHSRVIVAMDKGGVGRALRKRLEKRGATVLALEPSLGREKLVGQVQDWLADGRIQGVYWLAALDVEPDIEQMTLDDWREANRVRVKNLAATMQALYDAVSGSGSFLVVGTRLGGLHGYGASGATAPLGGGVVGFAKAYGRERPAVLVKAVDFAVSRKTAAPADTLIAETLADPGAVEVGYWGDGRYSVGLLEQPATDGRAGLTLNEDTVFLVTGAAGGITSEIVADLAGASGGIFYLLDLTPEPEAADPAIALFRQDKTALQAQLLAETKATGEKPVAVQKKLAAVERAAAALRAIEAVEAAGGTAVYQSVNLLDDAALAEIVAG
;
A
#
# COMPACT_ATOMS: atom_id res chain seq x y z
N GLN A 1 11.95 -11.39 -9.24
CA GLN A 1 10.56 -11.88 -9.09
C GLN A 1 9.64 -10.67 -9.12
N VAL A 2 8.47 -10.75 -9.76
CA VAL A 2 7.46 -9.68 -9.77
C VAL A 2 6.31 -10.15 -8.90
N ASN A 3 5.88 -9.31 -7.96
CA ASN A 3 4.69 -9.57 -7.16
C ASN A 3 3.84 -8.29 -7.11
N ALA A 4 2.67 -8.37 -7.72
CA ALA A 4 1.63 -7.34 -7.70
C ALA A 4 0.27 -7.98 -7.47
N ALA A 5 0.24 -8.99 -6.59
CA ALA A 5 -0.92 -9.86 -6.38
C ALA A 5 -1.46 -10.36 -7.73
N CYS A 6 -2.75 -10.22 -7.98
CA CYS A 6 -3.45 -10.69 -9.17
C CYS A 6 -3.03 -9.99 -10.48
N ALA A 7 -2.37 -8.83 -10.39
CA ALA A 7 -1.88 -8.06 -11.53
C ALA A 7 -0.46 -8.47 -12.01
N SER A 8 0.17 -9.46 -11.35
CA SER A 8 1.59 -9.79 -11.53
C SER A 8 1.98 -10.09 -12.98
N THR A 9 1.18 -10.90 -13.70
CA THR A 9 1.50 -11.28 -15.08
C THR A 9 1.44 -10.09 -16.04
N THR A 10 0.38 -9.29 -15.98
CA THR A 10 0.23 -8.09 -16.82
C THR A 10 1.30 -7.05 -16.52
N GLN A 11 1.69 -6.91 -15.24
CA GLN A 11 2.83 -6.08 -14.86
C GLN A 11 4.16 -6.58 -15.44
N ALA A 12 4.38 -7.90 -15.43
CA ALA A 12 5.56 -8.49 -16.07
C ALA A 12 5.60 -8.23 -17.59
N ILE A 13 4.44 -8.20 -18.27
CA ILE A 13 4.34 -7.79 -19.68
C ILE A 13 4.79 -6.34 -19.86
N GLY A 14 4.37 -5.43 -18.98
CA GLY A 14 4.79 -4.02 -19.04
C GLY A 14 6.28 -3.82 -18.76
N MET A 15 6.84 -4.58 -17.80
CA MET A 15 8.28 -4.57 -17.55
C MET A 15 9.07 -5.09 -18.77
N ALA A 16 8.58 -6.15 -19.43
CA ALA A 16 9.20 -6.67 -20.64
C ALA A 16 9.13 -5.68 -21.80
N GLU A 17 8.00 -4.99 -21.98
CA GLU A 17 7.83 -3.91 -22.94
C GLU A 17 8.85 -2.78 -22.71
N ASP A 18 9.02 -2.34 -21.46
CA ASP A 18 9.99 -1.31 -21.06
C ASP A 18 11.43 -1.76 -21.33
N TRP A 19 11.83 -2.94 -20.84
CA TRP A 19 13.18 -3.46 -21.02
C TRP A 19 13.57 -3.59 -22.48
N ILE A 20 12.66 -4.08 -23.33
CA ILE A 20 12.91 -4.21 -24.76
C ILE A 20 13.04 -2.83 -25.41
N ARG A 21 12.14 -1.89 -25.11
CA ARG A 21 12.16 -0.55 -25.69
C ARG A 21 13.41 0.24 -25.33
N HIS A 22 13.90 0.08 -24.11
CA HIS A 22 15.12 0.71 -23.63
C HIS A 22 16.40 -0.03 -24.04
N GLY A 23 16.30 -1.11 -24.82
CA GLY A 23 17.46 -1.86 -25.30
C GLY A 23 18.20 -2.61 -24.19
N ARG A 24 17.54 -2.93 -23.07
CA ARG A 24 18.10 -3.78 -22.01
C ARG A 24 18.22 -5.22 -22.48
N CYS A 25 17.28 -5.66 -23.30
CA CYS A 25 17.28 -6.96 -23.96
C CYS A 25 16.44 -6.89 -25.25
N ARG A 26 16.42 -7.98 -26.03
CA ARG A 26 15.53 -8.12 -27.20
C ARG A 26 14.41 -9.14 -27.01
N ARG A 27 14.51 -9.94 -25.97
CA ARG A 27 13.61 -11.06 -25.69
C ARG A 27 13.48 -11.20 -24.19
N VAL A 28 12.25 -11.31 -23.72
CA VAL A 28 11.92 -11.61 -22.33
C VAL A 28 11.03 -12.82 -22.31
N VAL A 29 11.37 -13.78 -21.45
CA VAL A 29 10.51 -14.92 -21.14
C VAL A 29 9.80 -14.58 -19.84
N ILE A 30 8.48 -14.55 -19.87
CA ILE A 30 7.64 -14.36 -18.70
C ILE A 30 7.06 -15.73 -18.36
N ILE A 31 7.22 -16.13 -17.11
CA ILE A 31 6.60 -17.33 -16.55
C ILE A 31 5.90 -16.88 -15.27
N ALA A 32 4.60 -17.13 -15.20
CA ALA A 32 3.81 -16.93 -14.00
C ALA A 32 3.25 -18.29 -13.59
N ALA A 33 3.33 -18.60 -12.30
CA ALA A 33 2.79 -19.80 -11.72
C ALA A 33 2.36 -19.50 -10.29
N ASP A 34 1.22 -20.04 -9.89
CA ASP A 34 0.68 -19.88 -8.55
C ASP A 34 -0.15 -21.13 -8.20
N ASP A 35 -0.01 -21.62 -6.97
CA ASP A 35 -0.55 -22.90 -6.50
C ASP A 35 -1.27 -22.76 -5.15
N VAL A 36 -2.14 -21.75 -5.07
CA VAL A 36 -2.84 -21.41 -3.83
C VAL A 36 -3.89 -22.42 -3.39
N THR A 37 -4.25 -23.37 -4.26
CA THR A 37 -5.20 -24.44 -3.95
C THR A 37 -4.50 -25.78 -3.67
N SER A 38 -3.17 -25.78 -3.46
CA SER A 38 -2.44 -26.94 -2.98
C SER A 38 -2.86 -27.33 -1.56
N ASP A 39 -2.73 -28.61 -1.21
CA ASP A 39 -3.08 -29.15 0.10
C ASP A 39 -2.41 -28.38 1.26
N THR A 40 -1.23 -27.77 1.03
CA THR A 40 -0.52 -26.98 2.04
C THR A 40 -0.94 -25.52 2.12
N LEU A 41 -1.38 -24.91 1.01
CA LEU A 41 -1.71 -23.47 0.98
C LEU A 41 -3.20 -23.21 1.10
N MET A 42 -4.06 -24.18 0.76
CA MET A 42 -5.50 -23.99 0.73
C MET A 42 -6.09 -23.63 2.10
N GLU A 43 -5.59 -24.22 3.19
CA GLU A 43 -6.05 -23.88 4.54
C GLU A 43 -5.77 -22.41 4.88
N TRP A 44 -4.58 -21.90 4.53
CA TRP A 44 -4.18 -20.52 4.81
C TRP A 44 -4.85 -19.52 3.86
N VAL A 45 -4.73 -19.76 2.56
CA VAL A 45 -5.24 -18.83 1.53
C VAL A 45 -6.76 -18.89 1.47
N GLY A 46 -7.33 -20.10 1.53
CA GLY A 46 -8.78 -20.31 1.55
C GLY A 46 -9.44 -19.65 2.75
N ALA A 47 -8.92 -19.84 3.97
CA ALA A 47 -9.45 -19.19 5.16
C ALA A 47 -9.37 -17.66 5.08
N GLY A 48 -8.24 -17.11 4.61
CA GLY A 48 -8.10 -15.65 4.45
C GLY A 48 -9.09 -15.07 3.44
N PHE A 49 -9.30 -15.74 2.32
CA PHE A 49 -10.28 -15.30 1.32
C PHE A 49 -11.73 -15.49 1.77
N LEU A 50 -12.02 -16.53 2.57
CA LEU A 50 -13.32 -16.72 3.21
C LEU A 50 -13.61 -15.59 4.21
N ALA A 51 -12.62 -15.23 5.03
CA ALA A 51 -12.70 -14.12 5.99
C ALA A 51 -12.93 -12.77 5.30
N LEU A 52 -12.34 -12.57 4.12
CA LEU A 52 -12.59 -11.39 3.28
C LEU A 52 -14.00 -11.35 2.66
N GLY A 53 -14.78 -12.43 2.78
CA GLY A 53 -16.07 -12.59 2.10
C GLY A 53 -15.92 -12.60 0.57
N ALA A 54 -14.75 -13.01 0.08
CA ALA A 54 -14.39 -12.91 -1.31
C ALA A 54 -14.59 -14.21 -2.09
N VAL A 55 -14.87 -15.34 -1.43
CA VAL A 55 -14.98 -16.67 -2.04
C VAL A 55 -16.40 -17.17 -2.13
N ALA A 56 -16.74 -17.83 -3.24
CA ALA A 56 -17.95 -18.63 -3.37
C ALA A 56 -17.70 -20.04 -2.83
N THR A 57 -18.62 -20.54 -2.01
CA THR A 57 -18.49 -21.83 -1.29
C THR A 57 -19.56 -22.84 -1.69
N ASP A 58 -20.26 -22.63 -2.81
CA ASP A 58 -21.30 -23.54 -3.28
C ASP A 58 -20.72 -24.90 -3.69
N ASP A 59 -21.49 -25.97 -3.46
CA ASP A 59 -21.12 -27.34 -3.84
C ASP A 59 -21.09 -27.54 -5.37
N ARG A 60 -21.70 -26.62 -6.12
CA ARG A 60 -21.88 -26.71 -7.57
C ARG A 60 -21.10 -25.60 -8.28
N VAL A 61 -20.08 -26.01 -9.03
CA VAL A 61 -19.20 -25.08 -9.78
C VAL A 61 -19.97 -24.19 -10.75
N ASP A 62 -21.02 -24.70 -11.41
CA ASP A 62 -21.85 -23.93 -12.34
C ASP A 62 -22.75 -22.88 -11.68
N GLU A 63 -22.94 -22.99 -10.36
CA GLU A 63 -23.69 -22.04 -9.53
C GLU A 63 -22.77 -21.06 -8.77
N ALA A 64 -21.49 -21.40 -8.58
CA ALA A 64 -20.47 -20.51 -7.99
C ALA A 64 -19.74 -19.64 -9.04
N ALA A 65 -19.42 -20.20 -10.22
CA ALA A 65 -18.58 -19.57 -11.22
C ALA A 65 -19.36 -18.61 -12.14
N LEU A 66 -19.73 -17.43 -11.62
CA LEU A 66 -20.77 -16.57 -12.20
C LEU A 66 -20.29 -15.16 -12.66
N PRO A 67 -19.35 -15.02 -13.61
CA PRO A 67 -18.91 -13.70 -14.06
C PRO A 67 -20.03 -12.92 -14.74
N PHE A 68 -20.19 -11.65 -14.35
CA PHE A 68 -21.21 -10.71 -14.86
C PHE A 68 -22.67 -11.12 -14.64
N ASP A 69 -22.94 -12.30 -14.08
CA ASP A 69 -24.29 -12.72 -13.73
C ASP A 69 -24.76 -11.97 -12.48
N LYS A 70 -26.04 -11.63 -12.42
CA LYS A 70 -26.63 -10.95 -11.24
C LYS A 70 -26.43 -11.75 -9.94
N ARG A 71 -26.37 -13.07 -10.02
CA ARG A 71 -26.26 -14.00 -8.88
C ARG A 71 -24.82 -14.15 -8.34
N ARG A 72 -23.84 -13.46 -8.93
CA ARG A 72 -22.45 -13.51 -8.50
C ARG A 72 -22.29 -13.04 -7.05
N HIS A 73 -21.48 -13.75 -6.28
CA HIS A 73 -21.36 -13.50 -4.85
C HIS A 73 -19.97 -13.85 -4.26
N GLY A 74 -19.03 -14.33 -5.06
CA GLY A 74 -17.67 -14.64 -4.61
C GLY A 74 -16.84 -15.36 -5.69
N THR A 75 -15.51 -15.28 -5.57
CA THR A 75 -14.55 -15.93 -6.46
C THR A 75 -14.39 -17.41 -6.17
N ILE A 76 -14.05 -18.19 -7.20
CA ILE A 76 -13.49 -19.53 -7.01
C ILE A 76 -11.97 -19.39 -7.06
N LEU A 77 -11.25 -19.89 -6.05
CA LEU A 77 -9.79 -19.92 -6.08
C LEU A 77 -9.30 -20.94 -7.10
N GLY A 78 -8.21 -20.61 -7.79
CA GLY A 78 -7.59 -21.49 -8.77
C GLY A 78 -6.08 -21.62 -8.56
N MET A 79 -5.48 -22.55 -9.27
CA MET A 79 -4.03 -22.65 -9.44
C MET A 79 -3.73 -22.69 -10.94
N GLY A 80 -2.52 -22.34 -11.34
CA GLY A 80 -2.15 -22.44 -12.73
C GLY A 80 -0.73 -22.00 -13.03
N ALA A 81 -0.38 -22.09 -14.31
CA ALA A 81 0.83 -21.48 -14.83
C ALA A 81 0.59 -21.02 -16.27
N CYS A 82 1.22 -19.91 -16.62
CA CYS A 82 1.24 -19.40 -17.99
C CYS A 82 2.63 -18.89 -18.35
N ALA A 83 2.95 -18.92 -19.64
CA ALA A 83 4.23 -18.42 -20.14
C ALA A 83 4.05 -17.64 -21.44
N LEU A 84 4.83 -16.56 -21.57
CA LEU A 84 4.84 -15.66 -22.71
C LEU A 84 6.29 -15.40 -23.12
N VAL A 85 6.52 -15.21 -24.41
CA VAL A 85 7.80 -14.73 -24.93
C VAL A 85 7.54 -13.42 -25.68
N ILE A 86 8.08 -12.33 -25.16
CA ILE A 86 7.96 -11.00 -25.77
C ILE A 86 9.30 -10.67 -26.43
N GLU A 87 9.25 -10.17 -27.65
CA GLU A 87 10.44 -9.92 -28.46
C GLU A 87 10.36 -8.58 -29.19
N SER A 88 11.52 -7.96 -29.41
CA SER A 88 11.66 -6.88 -30.37
C SER A 88 11.32 -7.37 -31.79
N GLU A 89 10.56 -6.58 -32.57
CA GLU A 89 10.11 -6.97 -33.92
C GLU A 89 11.27 -7.35 -34.84
N ASP A 90 12.38 -6.62 -34.77
CA ASP A 90 13.59 -6.88 -35.52
C ASP A 90 14.24 -8.23 -35.16
N ALA A 91 14.18 -8.68 -33.90
CA ALA A 91 14.66 -10.01 -33.51
C ALA A 91 13.76 -11.15 -34.02
N VAL A 92 12.46 -10.89 -34.16
CA VAL A 92 11.52 -11.83 -34.77
C VAL A 92 11.77 -11.95 -36.28
N ARG A 93 11.91 -10.81 -36.96
CA ARG A 93 12.16 -10.75 -38.41
C ARG A 93 13.54 -11.25 -38.83
N GLU A 94 14.57 -11.06 -38.00
CA GLU A 94 15.91 -11.62 -38.23
C GLU A 94 15.88 -13.13 -38.46
N ARG A 95 14.94 -13.83 -37.81
CA ARG A 95 14.74 -15.28 -37.93
C ARG A 95 13.80 -15.66 -39.05
N GLY A 96 13.28 -14.72 -39.84
CA GLY A 96 12.23 -15.01 -40.84
C GLY A 96 10.89 -15.42 -40.23
N MET A 97 10.66 -15.07 -38.95
CA MET A 97 9.41 -15.34 -38.25
C MET A 97 8.51 -14.10 -38.18
N ARG A 98 7.30 -14.31 -37.68
CA ARG A 98 6.30 -13.28 -37.38
C ARG A 98 5.76 -13.43 -35.95
N GLY A 99 5.50 -12.30 -35.30
CA GLY A 99 4.83 -12.25 -34.00
C GLY A 99 3.34 -12.59 -34.08
N ILE A 100 2.71 -12.85 -32.94
CA ILE A 100 1.26 -13.11 -32.87
C ILE A 100 0.50 -11.78 -32.78
N VAL A 101 0.95 -10.94 -31.86
CA VAL A 101 0.39 -9.60 -31.61
C VAL A 101 1.51 -8.58 -31.48
N GLU A 102 1.15 -7.32 -31.67
CA GLU A 102 1.94 -6.16 -31.31
C GLU A 102 1.39 -5.57 -30.01
N ILE A 103 2.27 -5.26 -29.06
CA ILE A 103 1.91 -4.52 -27.84
C ILE A 103 1.86 -3.03 -28.19
N LEU A 104 0.66 -2.46 -28.13
CA LEU A 104 0.42 -1.04 -28.38
C LEU A 104 0.75 -0.21 -27.14
N GLY A 105 0.52 -0.75 -25.95
CA GLY A 105 0.91 -0.13 -24.70
C GLY A 105 0.56 -0.98 -23.50
N THR A 106 1.28 -0.77 -22.41
CA THR A 106 0.87 -1.16 -21.08
C THR A 106 0.86 0.05 -20.17
N GLU A 107 0.00 0.02 -19.15
CA GLU A 107 0.00 1.02 -18.08
C GLU A 107 -0.10 0.28 -16.75
N ILE A 108 0.80 0.60 -15.83
CA ILE A 108 0.83 0.06 -14.47
C ILE A 108 0.68 1.24 -13.51
N ARG A 109 -0.30 1.17 -12.62
CA ARG A 109 -0.62 2.22 -11.65
C ARG A 109 -1.06 1.62 -10.32
N ASN A 110 -0.96 2.41 -9.27
CA ASN A 110 -1.45 2.07 -7.96
C ASN A 110 -2.16 3.30 -7.38
N SER A 111 -3.41 3.17 -6.94
CA SER A 111 -4.16 4.28 -6.32
C SER A 111 -3.94 4.41 -4.81
N ALA A 112 -3.37 3.41 -4.14
CA ALA A 112 -3.32 3.30 -2.68
C ALA A 112 -4.68 3.54 -2.00
N TYR A 113 -5.78 3.27 -2.71
CA TYR A 113 -7.13 3.66 -2.31
C TYR A 113 -7.69 2.77 -1.19
N HIS A 114 -7.47 1.46 -1.29
CA HIS A 114 -7.88 0.48 -0.31
C HIS A 114 -7.05 -0.80 -0.45
N GLY A 115 -6.99 -1.59 0.63
CA GLY A 115 -6.34 -2.91 0.61
C GLY A 115 -6.99 -3.93 -0.32
N SER A 116 -8.25 -3.75 -0.70
CA SER A 116 -9.07 -4.74 -1.43
C SER A 116 -10.12 -4.16 -2.38
N ARG A 117 -10.64 -2.95 -2.09
CA ARG A 117 -11.61 -2.26 -2.96
C ARG A 117 -10.91 -1.57 -4.12
N LEU A 118 -11.64 -1.43 -5.23
CA LEU A 118 -11.18 -0.79 -6.45
C LEU A 118 -11.64 0.66 -6.52
N ASP A 119 -10.71 1.55 -6.90
CA ASP A 119 -11.04 2.94 -7.25
C ASP A 119 -11.52 2.99 -8.71
N VAL A 120 -12.84 3.05 -8.87
CA VAL A 120 -13.52 3.09 -10.17
C VAL A 120 -13.07 4.27 -11.03
N ASN A 121 -12.90 5.45 -10.41
CA ASN A 121 -12.51 6.66 -11.14
C ASN A 121 -11.06 6.54 -11.62
N HIS A 122 -10.18 6.05 -10.76
CA HIS A 122 -8.78 5.84 -11.15
C HIS A 122 -8.66 4.80 -12.26
N ILE A 123 -9.33 3.64 -12.17
CA ILE A 123 -9.32 2.63 -13.24
C ILE A 123 -9.78 3.24 -14.57
N SER A 124 -10.83 4.06 -14.55
CA SER A 124 -11.32 4.78 -15.73
C SER A 124 -10.25 5.69 -16.34
N GLN A 125 -9.52 6.43 -15.51
CA GLN A 125 -8.41 7.29 -15.94
C GLN A 125 -7.22 6.49 -16.50
N VAL A 126 -6.90 5.33 -15.91
CA VAL A 126 -5.82 4.47 -16.41
C VAL A 126 -6.20 3.86 -17.77
N MET A 127 -7.43 3.39 -17.93
CA MET A 127 -7.95 2.91 -19.22
C MET A 127 -7.90 4.02 -20.28
N GLU A 128 -8.33 5.22 -19.92
CA GLU A 128 -8.25 6.40 -20.78
C GLU A 128 -6.81 6.69 -21.21
N SER A 129 -5.85 6.60 -20.28
CA SER A 129 -4.42 6.83 -20.54
C SER A 129 -3.85 5.82 -21.55
N VAL A 130 -4.06 4.51 -21.33
CA VAL A 130 -3.50 3.47 -22.20
C VAL A 130 -4.08 3.55 -23.62
N VAL A 131 -5.39 3.80 -23.75
CA VAL A 131 -6.05 3.96 -25.04
C VAL A 131 -5.57 5.25 -25.73
N THR A 132 -5.56 6.39 -25.03
CA THR A 132 -5.09 7.67 -25.57
C THR A 132 -3.62 7.60 -26.02
N SER A 133 -2.77 6.93 -25.24
CA SER A 133 -1.35 6.73 -25.58
C SER A 133 -1.21 5.94 -26.88
N ALA A 134 -1.99 4.87 -27.03
CA ALA A 134 -2.01 4.09 -28.27
C ALA A 134 -2.58 4.88 -29.46
N GLU A 135 -3.64 5.68 -29.28
CA GLU A 135 -4.17 6.57 -30.31
C GLU A 135 -3.09 7.55 -30.81
N ARG A 136 -2.40 8.22 -29.90
CA ARG A 136 -1.34 9.18 -30.24
C ARG A 136 -0.16 8.50 -30.94
N ARG A 137 0.25 7.33 -30.46
CA ARG A 137 1.45 6.65 -30.96
C ARG A 137 1.24 5.93 -32.29
N PHE A 138 0.05 5.40 -32.53
CA PHE A 138 -0.26 4.55 -33.68
C PHE A 138 -1.32 5.12 -34.62
N GLY A 139 -1.87 6.31 -34.32
CA GLY A 139 -2.89 6.95 -35.13
C GLY A 139 -4.23 6.19 -35.11
N LEU A 140 -4.56 5.56 -33.98
CA LEU A 140 -5.82 4.84 -33.82
C LEU A 140 -6.95 5.81 -33.50
N ASN A 141 -8.17 5.41 -33.83
CA ASN A 141 -9.40 6.04 -33.37
C ASN A 141 -10.17 5.01 -32.54
N ARG A 142 -10.31 5.26 -31.23
CA ARG A 142 -10.96 4.34 -30.29
C ARG A 142 -12.38 3.94 -30.70
N TYR A 143 -13.14 4.86 -31.29
CA TYR A 143 -14.52 4.62 -31.71
C TYR A 143 -14.57 3.74 -32.97
N ALA A 144 -13.60 3.89 -33.87
CA ALA A 144 -13.50 3.03 -35.06
C ALA A 144 -13.03 1.60 -34.73
N ILE A 145 -12.23 1.43 -33.66
CA ILE A 145 -11.75 0.11 -33.25
C ILE A 145 -12.70 -0.60 -32.27
N ALA A 146 -13.63 0.10 -31.62
CA ALA A 146 -14.54 -0.47 -30.62
C ALA A 146 -15.27 -1.75 -31.10
N PRO A 147 -15.89 -1.82 -32.29
CA PRO A 147 -16.53 -3.06 -32.78
C PRO A 147 -15.54 -4.18 -33.16
N GLN A 148 -14.24 -3.90 -33.16
CA GLN A 148 -13.16 -4.86 -33.41
C GLN A 148 -12.30 -5.09 -32.15
N LEU A 149 -12.73 -4.58 -31.00
CA LEU A 149 -12.06 -4.69 -29.72
C LEU A 149 -12.71 -5.78 -28.88
N VAL A 150 -11.89 -6.69 -28.37
CA VAL A 150 -12.27 -7.51 -27.21
C VAL A 150 -11.70 -6.85 -25.95
N PHE A 151 -12.55 -6.65 -24.96
CA PHE A 151 -12.13 -6.36 -23.60
C PHE A 151 -12.08 -7.67 -22.81
N MET A 152 -10.88 -8.09 -22.42
CA MET A 152 -10.70 -9.19 -21.50
C MET A 152 -10.85 -8.66 -20.08
N SER A 153 -11.89 -9.14 -19.41
CA SER A 153 -12.31 -8.70 -18.08
C SER A 153 -11.46 -9.32 -16.98
N HIS A 154 -11.22 -8.57 -15.90
CA HIS A 154 -10.63 -9.10 -14.68
C HIS A 154 -11.67 -9.74 -13.76
N GLU A 155 -12.95 -9.37 -13.84
CA GLU A 155 -14.01 -9.74 -12.90
C GLU A 155 -13.91 -11.17 -12.34
N THR A 156 -13.83 -11.26 -11.01
CA THR A 156 -13.61 -12.46 -10.20
C THR A 156 -14.90 -12.95 -9.52
N PHE A 157 -16.07 -12.59 -10.06
CA PHE A 157 -17.40 -12.87 -9.48
C PHE A 157 -17.64 -12.21 -8.10
N THR A 158 -16.92 -11.12 -7.83
CA THR A 158 -17.09 -10.32 -6.60
C THR A 158 -18.51 -9.75 -6.48
N PRO A 159 -18.99 -9.50 -5.25
CA PRO A 159 -20.36 -9.03 -5.02
C PRO A 159 -20.76 -7.85 -5.90
N ALA A 160 -22.03 -7.83 -6.30
CA ALA A 160 -22.51 -6.98 -7.39
C ALA A 160 -22.25 -5.46 -7.19
N ARG A 161 -22.30 -4.99 -5.94
CA ARG A 161 -22.06 -3.57 -5.59
C ARG A 161 -20.60 -3.33 -5.23
N GLY A 162 -19.97 -2.42 -5.97
CA GLY A 162 -18.57 -2.01 -5.73
C GLY A 162 -17.51 -3.04 -6.18
N GLY A 163 -17.93 -4.13 -6.84
CA GLY A 163 -17.05 -5.16 -7.38
C GLY A 163 -16.41 -4.81 -8.73
N SER A 164 -15.52 -5.68 -9.22
CA SER A 164 -14.69 -5.41 -10.41
C SER A 164 -15.52 -5.23 -11.69
N ALA A 165 -16.61 -5.99 -11.87
CA ALA A 165 -17.52 -5.84 -13.02
C ALA A 165 -18.05 -4.40 -13.16
N ALA A 166 -18.49 -3.78 -12.06
CA ALA A 166 -19.02 -2.41 -12.09
C ALA A 166 -17.91 -1.40 -12.43
N ALA A 167 -16.72 -1.59 -11.86
CA ALA A 167 -15.54 -0.76 -12.14
C ALA A 167 -15.11 -0.83 -13.60
N GLU A 168 -15.06 -2.04 -14.17
CA GLU A 168 -14.72 -2.30 -15.56
C GLU A 168 -15.72 -1.66 -16.53
N VAL A 169 -17.00 -1.80 -16.25
CA VAL A 169 -18.08 -1.23 -17.08
C VAL A 169 -18.05 0.29 -17.03
N ALA A 170 -17.83 0.87 -15.85
CA ALA A 170 -17.67 2.32 -15.71
C ALA A 170 -16.46 2.82 -16.52
N ALA A 171 -15.32 2.13 -16.45
CA ALA A 171 -14.12 2.48 -17.21
C ALA A 171 -14.34 2.39 -18.73
N LEU A 172 -14.97 1.31 -19.22
CA LEU A 172 -15.30 1.18 -20.64
C LEU A 172 -16.21 2.32 -21.12
N ARG A 173 -17.25 2.65 -20.36
CA ARG A 173 -18.17 3.77 -20.69
C ARG A 173 -17.49 5.12 -20.63
N HIS A 174 -16.59 5.33 -19.67
CA HIS A 174 -15.80 6.55 -19.59
C HIS A 174 -14.90 6.72 -20.82
N THR A 175 -14.19 5.66 -21.22
CA THR A 175 -13.19 5.71 -22.28
C THR A 175 -13.78 5.67 -23.69
N PHE A 176 -14.86 4.92 -23.91
CA PHE A 176 -15.46 4.69 -25.24
C PHE A 176 -16.86 5.34 -25.41
N GLY A 177 -17.44 5.93 -24.37
CA GLY A 177 -18.78 6.51 -24.44
C GLY A 177 -19.84 5.48 -24.85
N GLU A 178 -20.72 5.85 -25.78
CA GLU A 178 -21.74 4.94 -26.32
C GLU A 178 -21.14 3.74 -27.06
N ALA A 179 -19.97 3.90 -27.68
CA ALA A 179 -19.28 2.82 -28.40
C ALA A 179 -18.81 1.69 -27.47
N ALA A 180 -18.84 1.88 -26.15
CA ALA A 180 -18.59 0.82 -25.18
C ALA A 180 -19.53 -0.39 -25.38
N GLN A 181 -20.74 -0.18 -25.92
CA GLN A 181 -21.69 -1.26 -26.23
C GLN A 181 -21.27 -2.11 -27.43
N GLU A 182 -20.33 -1.63 -28.26
CA GLU A 182 -19.81 -2.37 -29.40
C GLU A 182 -18.62 -3.26 -29.02
N VAL A 183 -17.91 -2.91 -27.94
CA VAL A 183 -16.77 -3.67 -27.42
C VAL A 183 -17.23 -5.03 -26.90
N VAL A 184 -16.63 -6.11 -27.41
CA VAL A 184 -16.95 -7.46 -26.97
C VAL A 184 -16.29 -7.71 -25.63
N VAL A 185 -17.06 -7.94 -24.57
CA VAL A 185 -16.52 -8.23 -23.23
C VAL A 185 -16.44 -9.74 -23.06
N ALA A 186 -15.25 -10.25 -22.74
CA ALA A 186 -15.00 -11.67 -22.49
C ALA A 186 -14.40 -11.85 -21.09
N ASN A 187 -14.71 -12.98 -20.45
CA ASN A 187 -14.15 -13.38 -19.17
C ASN A 187 -13.98 -14.90 -19.16
N THR A 188 -12.86 -15.39 -18.65
CA THR A 188 -12.56 -16.83 -18.59
C THR A 188 -12.46 -17.39 -17.19
N LYS A 189 -12.56 -16.56 -16.14
CA LYS A 189 -12.36 -17.00 -14.77
C LYS A 189 -13.34 -18.09 -14.38
N GLY A 190 -14.57 -18.09 -14.92
CA GLY A 190 -15.54 -19.14 -14.59
C GLY A 190 -15.18 -20.52 -15.13
N TYR A 191 -14.18 -20.63 -16.03
CA TYR A 191 -13.61 -21.92 -16.45
C TYR A 191 -12.34 -22.29 -15.66
N THR A 192 -11.59 -21.28 -15.20
CA THR A 192 -10.23 -21.46 -14.66
C THR A 192 -10.13 -21.26 -13.15
N GLY A 193 -11.21 -20.79 -12.52
CA GLY A 193 -11.10 -20.10 -11.23
C GLY A 193 -10.24 -18.84 -11.36
N HIS A 194 -9.82 -18.33 -10.21
CA HIS A 194 -8.90 -17.21 -10.09
C HIS A 194 -7.52 -17.70 -9.61
N PRO A 195 -6.55 -17.92 -10.52
CA PRO A 195 -5.23 -18.43 -10.20
C PRO A 195 -4.28 -17.32 -9.73
N MET A 196 -4.80 -16.37 -8.95
CA MET A 196 -4.04 -15.31 -8.29
C MET A 196 -3.10 -14.56 -9.25
N GLY A 197 -1.78 -14.63 -9.08
CA GLY A 197 -0.82 -13.89 -9.90
C GLY A 197 -0.73 -14.33 -11.37
N VAL A 198 -1.36 -15.44 -11.75
CA VAL A 198 -1.30 -16.03 -13.10
C VAL A 198 -2.36 -15.40 -14.01
N GLY A 199 -1.92 -14.50 -14.89
CA GLY A 199 -2.78 -13.84 -15.88
C GLY A 199 -3.03 -14.75 -17.09
N ILE A 200 -3.81 -15.82 -16.90
CA ILE A 200 -4.26 -16.69 -18.01
C ILE A 200 -5.01 -15.87 -19.07
N GLU A 201 -5.73 -14.86 -18.62
CA GLU A 201 -6.47 -13.88 -19.41
C GLU A 201 -5.59 -13.15 -20.44
N ASP A 202 -4.36 -12.77 -20.07
CA ASP A 202 -3.40 -12.16 -21.00
C ASP A 202 -3.12 -13.14 -22.15
N VAL A 203 -2.84 -14.41 -21.85
CA VAL A 203 -2.57 -15.44 -22.88
C VAL A 203 -3.81 -15.68 -23.74
N ILE A 204 -4.99 -15.79 -23.14
CA ILE A 204 -6.24 -16.00 -23.87
C ILE A 204 -6.54 -14.80 -24.78
N ALA A 205 -6.35 -13.56 -24.32
CA ALA A 205 -6.52 -12.37 -25.16
C ALA A 205 -5.65 -12.44 -26.43
N LEU A 206 -4.40 -12.90 -26.32
CA LEU A 206 -3.53 -13.09 -27.49
C LEU A 206 -4.05 -14.19 -28.42
N LYS A 207 -4.54 -15.30 -27.86
CA LYS A 207 -5.11 -16.42 -28.63
C LYS A 207 -6.44 -16.06 -29.29
N ILE A 208 -7.26 -15.22 -28.67
CA ILE A 208 -8.46 -14.65 -29.28
C ILE A 208 -8.08 -13.91 -30.56
N LEU A 209 -7.05 -13.07 -30.52
CA LEU A 209 -6.57 -12.35 -31.71
C LEU A 209 -5.94 -13.29 -32.74
N GLU A 210 -5.26 -14.36 -32.32
CA GLU A 210 -4.66 -15.34 -33.24
C GLU A 210 -5.72 -16.13 -34.02
N TYR A 211 -6.74 -16.65 -33.33
CA TYR A 211 -7.76 -17.54 -33.90
C TYR A 211 -9.02 -16.81 -34.41
N GLY A 212 -9.26 -15.59 -33.93
CA GLY A 212 -10.51 -14.86 -34.16
C GLY A 212 -11.71 -15.52 -33.50
N ILE A 213 -11.50 -16.24 -32.40
CA ILE A 213 -12.52 -16.94 -31.62
C ILE A 213 -12.50 -16.39 -30.21
N VAL A 214 -13.64 -15.87 -29.74
CA VAL A 214 -13.81 -15.34 -28.38
C VAL A 214 -14.56 -16.39 -27.56
N PRO A 215 -14.11 -16.75 -26.34
CA PRO A 215 -14.83 -17.68 -25.47
C PRO A 215 -16.13 -17.05 -24.95
N PRO A 216 -17.19 -17.83 -24.67
CA PRO A 216 -18.38 -17.31 -24.00
C PRO A 216 -18.09 -16.94 -22.55
N VAL A 217 -18.80 -15.95 -22.01
CA VAL A 217 -18.87 -15.74 -20.56
C VAL A 217 -19.57 -16.95 -19.94
N PRO A 218 -18.90 -17.72 -19.05
CA PRO A 218 -19.46 -18.96 -18.50
C PRO A 218 -20.67 -18.70 -17.60
N ASN A 219 -21.60 -19.66 -17.57
CA ASN A 219 -22.73 -19.75 -16.62
C ASN A 219 -23.67 -18.54 -16.52
N LEU A 220 -23.61 -17.59 -17.46
CA LEU A 220 -24.49 -16.43 -17.50
C LEU A 220 -25.93 -16.85 -17.81
N GLN A 221 -26.84 -16.59 -16.87
CA GLN A 221 -28.29 -16.83 -17.00
C GLN A 221 -29.09 -15.57 -16.69
N GLU A 222 -28.71 -14.80 -15.66
CA GLU A 222 -29.39 -13.59 -15.25
C GLU A 222 -28.55 -12.35 -15.56
N ALA A 223 -29.06 -11.50 -16.46
CA ALA A 223 -28.45 -10.20 -16.72
C ALA A 223 -28.58 -9.29 -15.49
N ASP A 224 -27.47 -8.67 -15.10
CA ASP A 224 -27.46 -7.69 -14.01
C ASP A 224 -27.94 -6.31 -14.50
N PRO A 225 -29.11 -5.82 -14.02
CA PRO A 225 -29.62 -4.52 -14.41
C PRO A 225 -28.71 -3.36 -13.96
N GLU A 226 -27.92 -3.51 -12.89
CA GLU A 226 -27.00 -2.46 -12.40
C GLU A 226 -25.85 -2.24 -13.38
N LEU A 227 -25.44 -3.28 -14.12
CA LEU A 227 -24.38 -3.18 -15.13
C LEU A 227 -24.88 -2.55 -16.44
N GLY A 228 -26.19 -2.55 -16.70
CA GLY A 228 -26.78 -2.00 -17.93
C GLY A 228 -26.42 -2.80 -19.20
N PRO A 229 -26.64 -2.25 -20.41
CA PRO A 229 -26.36 -2.95 -21.66
C PRO A 229 -24.86 -3.15 -21.87
N LEU A 230 -24.47 -4.40 -22.14
CA LEU A 230 -23.11 -4.85 -22.43
C LEU A 230 -23.11 -5.89 -23.55
N ASN A 231 -22.09 -5.87 -24.40
CA ASN A 231 -21.87 -6.89 -25.42
C ASN A 231 -21.00 -8.03 -24.84
N LEU A 232 -21.58 -8.77 -23.89
CA LEU A 232 -20.95 -9.96 -23.32
C LEU A 232 -20.83 -11.06 -24.39
N SER A 233 -19.64 -11.66 -24.49
CA SER A 233 -19.35 -12.71 -25.47
C SER A 233 -20.24 -13.94 -25.28
N ARG A 234 -20.81 -14.42 -26.39
CA ARG A 234 -21.62 -15.66 -26.45
C ARG A 234 -20.84 -16.85 -26.99
N GLY A 235 -19.53 -16.70 -27.18
CA GLY A 235 -18.69 -17.71 -27.79
C GLY A 235 -18.73 -17.66 -29.32
N GLY A 236 -17.62 -18.06 -29.95
CA GLY A 236 -17.53 -18.20 -31.40
C GLY A 236 -16.68 -17.13 -32.07
N ARG A 237 -16.89 -16.93 -33.38
CA ARG A 237 -16.05 -16.03 -34.18
C ARG A 237 -16.50 -14.58 -34.08
N TYR A 238 -15.55 -13.69 -33.83
CA TYR A 238 -15.74 -12.24 -33.83
C TYR A 238 -14.68 -11.58 -34.72
N PRO A 239 -14.96 -10.40 -35.31
CA PRO A 239 -14.00 -9.69 -36.16
C PRO A 239 -12.91 -8.93 -35.35
N VAL A 240 -12.50 -9.49 -34.22
CA VAL A 240 -11.58 -8.84 -33.27
C VAL A 240 -10.18 -8.69 -33.87
N GLN A 241 -9.67 -7.46 -33.86
CA GLN A 241 -8.29 -7.12 -34.26
C GLN A 241 -7.48 -6.54 -33.10
N TYR A 242 -8.15 -6.15 -32.02
CA TYR A 242 -7.57 -5.50 -30.86
C TYR A 242 -8.03 -6.20 -29.59
N ALA A 243 -7.16 -6.28 -28.58
CA ALA A 243 -7.49 -6.78 -27.27
C ALA A 243 -6.97 -5.84 -26.20
N LEU A 244 -7.85 -5.42 -25.29
CA LEU A 244 -7.54 -4.65 -24.09
C LEU A 244 -7.84 -5.54 -22.89
N HIS A 245 -6.88 -5.70 -22.00
CA HIS A 245 -7.05 -6.50 -20.78
C HIS A 245 -6.80 -5.60 -19.56
N LEU A 246 -7.69 -5.68 -18.57
CA LEU A 246 -7.45 -5.17 -17.23
C LEU A 246 -7.01 -6.32 -16.34
N SER A 247 -5.99 -6.09 -15.51
CA SER A 247 -5.76 -6.89 -14.32
C SER A 247 -5.70 -6.00 -13.09
N ALA A 248 -6.37 -6.43 -12.01
CA ALA A 248 -6.50 -5.68 -10.78
C ALA A 248 -6.16 -6.58 -9.58
N GLY A 249 -5.29 -6.14 -8.68
CA GLY A 249 -4.85 -6.90 -7.51
C GLY A 249 -5.09 -6.15 -6.20
N PHE A 250 -5.00 -6.89 -5.09
CA PHE A 250 -5.00 -6.34 -3.74
C PHE A 250 -3.98 -5.20 -3.58
N GLY A 251 -4.26 -4.26 -2.68
CA GLY A 251 -3.47 -3.04 -2.51
C GLY A 251 -3.59 -2.08 -3.69
N SER A 252 -4.72 -2.10 -4.40
CA SER A 252 -5.01 -1.22 -5.53
C SER A 252 -4.00 -1.31 -6.69
N GLN A 253 -3.45 -2.51 -6.95
CA GLN A 253 -2.54 -2.74 -8.09
C GLN A 253 -3.36 -2.80 -9.38
N ILE A 254 -3.10 -1.91 -10.34
CA ILE A 254 -3.85 -1.82 -11.59
C ILE A 254 -2.88 -1.93 -12.76
N ALA A 255 -3.11 -2.88 -13.64
CA ALA A 255 -2.32 -3.07 -14.85
C ALA A 255 -3.24 -3.25 -16.07
N PHE A 256 -2.94 -2.52 -17.16
CA PHE A 256 -3.58 -2.72 -18.46
C PHE A 256 -2.57 -3.20 -19.49
N SER A 257 -2.99 -4.11 -20.36
CA SER A 257 -2.28 -4.44 -21.60
C SER A 257 -3.18 -4.18 -22.81
N PHE A 258 -2.66 -3.46 -23.80
CA PHE A 258 -3.36 -3.17 -25.05
C PHE A 258 -2.57 -3.70 -26.24
N THR A 259 -3.19 -4.60 -27.00
CA THR A 259 -2.54 -5.33 -28.08
C THR A 259 -3.34 -5.31 -29.37
N ARG A 260 -2.63 -5.47 -30.50
CA ARG A 260 -3.21 -5.58 -31.84
C ARG A 260 -2.70 -6.83 -32.54
N ARG A 261 -3.59 -7.51 -33.27
CA ARG A 261 -3.26 -8.67 -34.09
C ARG A 261 -2.21 -8.32 -35.16
N ILE A 262 -1.19 -9.17 -35.31
CA ILE A 262 -0.30 -9.12 -36.48
C ILE A 262 -0.89 -10.01 -37.57
N PRO A 263 -1.20 -9.48 -38.78
CA PRO A 263 -1.80 -10.27 -39.85
C PRO A 263 -0.95 -11.48 -40.26
N GLY A 264 -1.57 -12.65 -40.39
CA GLY A 264 -0.93 -13.87 -40.86
C GLY A 264 -1.71 -15.13 -40.48
N GLY A 265 -1.21 -16.29 -40.89
CA GLY A 265 -1.76 -17.60 -40.53
C GLY A 265 -1.28 -18.10 -39.15
N LEU A 266 -1.61 -19.34 -38.80
CA LEU A 266 -1.09 -19.98 -37.57
C LEU A 266 0.38 -20.38 -37.71
N GLU A 267 0.83 -20.68 -38.93
CA GLU A 267 2.25 -20.84 -39.23
C GLU A 267 2.94 -19.47 -39.12
N ARG A 268 3.96 -19.39 -38.26
CA ARG A 268 4.67 -18.14 -37.93
C ARG A 268 6.00 -18.00 -38.66
N ILE A 269 6.46 -19.02 -39.36
CA ILE A 269 7.66 -18.96 -40.19
C ILE A 269 7.26 -18.45 -41.58
N ASP A 270 7.18 -17.13 -41.73
CA ASP A 270 6.82 -16.47 -42.98
C ASP A 270 7.93 -16.63 -44.05
N ASN A 271 9.20 -16.69 -43.65
CA ASN A 271 10.35 -16.86 -44.55
C ASN A 271 11.16 -18.10 -44.16
N LYS A 272 10.73 -19.27 -44.65
CA LYS A 272 11.37 -20.57 -44.38
C LYS A 272 12.87 -20.62 -44.75
N PRO A 273 13.32 -20.11 -45.91
CA PRO A 273 14.75 -20.06 -46.22
C PRO A 273 15.57 -19.25 -45.23
N LEU A 274 15.06 -18.09 -44.78
CA LEU A 274 15.73 -17.26 -43.78
C LEU A 274 15.75 -17.94 -42.40
N TYR A 275 14.64 -18.56 -42.00
CA TYR A 275 14.58 -19.32 -40.75
C TYR A 275 15.54 -20.51 -40.73
N GLN A 276 15.61 -21.27 -41.83
CA GLN A 276 16.57 -22.37 -41.96
C GLN A 276 18.00 -21.86 -41.85
N ARG A 277 18.34 -20.81 -42.61
CA ARG A 277 19.66 -20.19 -42.53
C ARG A 277 20.00 -19.72 -41.12
N TRP A 278 19.06 -19.07 -40.45
CA TRP A 278 19.25 -18.65 -39.06
C TRP A 278 19.51 -19.85 -38.15
N LEU A 279 18.74 -20.93 -38.29
CA LEU A 279 18.88 -22.14 -37.50
C LEU A 279 20.24 -22.83 -37.73
N ASP A 280 20.70 -22.88 -38.98
CA ASP A 280 22.03 -23.38 -39.38
C ASP A 280 23.16 -22.52 -38.77
N GLU A 281 22.98 -21.20 -38.74
CA GLU A 281 23.94 -20.26 -38.15
C GLU A 281 24.02 -20.41 -36.62
N VAL A 282 22.89 -20.45 -35.91
CA VAL A 282 22.88 -20.53 -34.43
C VAL A 282 23.15 -21.92 -33.87
N SER A 283 22.98 -22.97 -34.67
CA SER A 283 23.33 -24.34 -34.25
C SER A 283 24.75 -24.73 -34.64
N GLY A 284 25.30 -24.13 -35.71
CA GLY A 284 26.58 -24.50 -36.29
C GLY A 284 26.51 -25.69 -37.26
N TYR A 285 25.33 -26.26 -37.53
CA TYR A 285 25.12 -27.28 -38.57
C TYR A 285 24.78 -26.65 -39.92
N ASP A 286 25.06 -27.35 -41.02
CA ASP A 286 24.78 -26.86 -42.38
C ASP A 286 23.34 -27.16 -42.85
N TYR A 287 22.62 -28.01 -42.12
CA TYR A 287 21.19 -28.28 -42.28
C TYR A 287 20.60 -28.76 -40.96
N ALA A 288 20.39 -27.83 -40.06
CA ALA A 288 19.85 -28.10 -38.74
C ALA A 288 18.37 -28.49 -38.84
N GLU A 289 18.04 -29.66 -38.29
CA GLU A 289 16.67 -30.12 -38.16
C GLU A 289 16.22 -30.01 -36.70
N LEU A 290 14.95 -29.69 -36.49
CA LEU A 290 14.36 -29.66 -35.15
C LEU A 290 13.56 -30.92 -34.91
N GLU A 291 13.67 -31.47 -33.71
CA GLU A 291 12.84 -32.56 -33.21
C GLU A 291 12.30 -32.23 -31.82
N VAL A 292 11.16 -32.81 -31.47
CA VAL A 292 10.61 -32.72 -30.12
C VAL A 292 10.88 -34.03 -29.40
N VAL A 293 11.73 -34.00 -28.38
CA VAL A 293 12.07 -35.17 -27.57
C VAL A 293 11.73 -34.88 -26.12
N LYS A 294 10.87 -35.72 -25.53
CA LYS A 294 10.36 -35.53 -24.15
C LYS A 294 9.82 -34.10 -23.92
N ARG A 295 9.01 -33.59 -24.86
CA ARG A 295 8.44 -32.22 -24.87
C ARG A 295 9.45 -31.07 -24.99
N ASN A 296 10.74 -31.37 -25.19
CA ASN A 296 11.75 -30.36 -25.47
C ASN A 296 11.99 -30.26 -26.98
N LEU A 297 11.78 -29.07 -27.53
CA LEU A 297 12.21 -28.75 -28.88
C LEU A 297 13.74 -28.62 -28.89
N ARG A 298 14.42 -29.46 -29.67
CA ARG A 298 15.88 -29.45 -29.78
C ARG A 298 16.31 -29.60 -31.23
N VAL A 299 17.56 -29.24 -31.50
CA VAL A 299 18.21 -29.59 -32.77
C VAL A 299 18.55 -31.09 -32.74
N VAL A 300 18.24 -31.81 -33.82
CA VAL A 300 18.61 -33.21 -34.01
C VAL A 300 20.14 -33.32 -33.93
N ALA A 301 20.63 -34.17 -33.02
CA ALA A 301 22.07 -34.32 -32.82
C ALA A 301 22.71 -35.05 -34.03
N GLN A 302 23.60 -34.38 -34.75
CA GLN A 302 24.35 -34.93 -35.90
C GLN A 302 25.85 -35.10 -35.57
N GLY A 303 26.19 -35.24 -34.28
CA GLY A 303 27.56 -35.21 -33.77
C GLY A 303 27.93 -33.84 -33.21
N ASN A 304 29.21 -33.46 -33.24
CA ASN A 304 29.62 -32.10 -32.89
C ASN A 304 29.32 -31.15 -34.06
N PRO A 305 28.85 -29.92 -33.80
CA PRO A 305 28.57 -28.97 -34.88
C PRO A 305 29.86 -28.66 -35.65
N PRO A 306 29.84 -28.71 -37.01
CA PRO A 306 31.03 -28.51 -37.83
C PRO A 306 31.56 -27.07 -37.77
N ARG A 307 30.71 -26.11 -37.38
CA ARG A 307 31.05 -24.70 -37.16
C ARG A 307 30.70 -24.28 -35.75
N ARG A 308 31.40 -23.26 -35.24
CA ARG A 308 31.01 -22.62 -33.99
C ARG A 308 29.64 -21.93 -34.18
N PRO A 309 28.66 -22.16 -33.28
CA PRO A 309 27.41 -21.41 -33.25
C PRO A 309 27.64 -19.90 -33.39
N ALA A 310 26.87 -19.26 -34.26
CA ALA A 310 26.97 -17.82 -34.47
C ALA A 310 26.58 -17.07 -33.19
N PRO A 311 27.42 -16.14 -32.68
CA PRO A 311 27.05 -15.31 -31.55
C PRO A 311 25.95 -14.31 -31.95
N SER A 312 25.18 -13.85 -30.96
CA SER A 312 24.25 -12.75 -31.16
C SER A 312 24.99 -11.52 -31.69
N ARG A 313 24.43 -10.86 -32.71
CA ARG A 313 24.97 -9.61 -33.26
C ARG A 313 24.37 -8.37 -32.60
N TRP A 314 23.41 -8.55 -31.70
CA TRP A 314 22.78 -7.45 -30.99
C TRP A 314 23.68 -6.88 -29.90
N GLN A 315 23.58 -5.58 -29.69
CA GLN A 315 24.36 -4.85 -28.70
C GLN A 315 23.44 -4.28 -27.62
N VAL A 316 23.82 -4.46 -26.36
CA VAL A 316 23.11 -3.88 -25.21
C VAL A 316 23.01 -2.36 -25.37
N GLY A 317 21.86 -1.79 -25.02
CA GLY A 317 21.53 -0.38 -25.21
C GLY A 317 20.88 -0.06 -26.56
N THR A 318 20.75 -1.03 -27.48
CA THR A 318 20.03 -0.83 -28.74
C THR A 318 18.59 -1.32 -28.64
N GLY A 319 17.64 -0.38 -28.66
CA GLY A 319 16.20 -0.68 -28.72
C GLY A 319 15.75 -1.18 -30.10
N PRO A 320 14.44 -1.49 -30.27
CA PRO A 320 13.91 -2.03 -31.52
C PRO A 320 14.08 -1.03 -32.66
N VAL A 321 14.76 -1.44 -33.73
CA VAL A 321 15.00 -0.61 -34.91
C VAL A 321 13.91 -0.74 -35.98
N MET A 322 13.04 -1.73 -35.83
CA MET A 322 11.88 -1.93 -36.69
C MET A 322 10.59 -1.82 -35.88
N ARG A 323 9.55 -1.30 -36.53
CA ARG A 323 8.17 -1.44 -36.07
C ARG A 323 7.46 -2.49 -36.90
N VAL A 324 6.41 -3.08 -36.35
CA VAL A 324 5.50 -3.93 -37.12
C VAL A 324 4.94 -3.07 -38.26
N GLN A 325 5.16 -3.49 -39.51
CA GLN A 325 4.59 -2.79 -40.65
C GLN A 325 3.06 -2.92 -40.59
N GLY A 326 2.37 -1.79 -40.41
CA GLY A 326 0.91 -1.75 -40.38
C GLY A 326 0.34 -2.17 -41.74
N ALA A 327 -0.47 -3.22 -41.74
CA ALA A 327 -1.41 -3.40 -42.83
C ALA A 327 -2.43 -2.26 -42.74
N VAL A 328 -2.51 -1.44 -43.78
CA VAL A 328 -3.73 -0.68 -44.04
C VAL A 328 -4.80 -1.74 -44.27
N PHE A 329 -5.67 -1.96 -43.30
CA PHE A 329 -6.82 -2.85 -43.48
C PHE A 329 -7.68 -2.22 -44.57
N SER A 330 -7.63 -2.78 -45.78
CA SER A 330 -8.57 -2.41 -46.83
C SER A 330 -9.98 -2.83 -46.37
N ASP A 331 -10.96 -1.94 -46.54
CA ASP A 331 -12.41 -2.08 -46.26
C ASP A 331 -13.11 -3.23 -47.02
N GLN A 332 -12.50 -4.42 -47.11
CA GLN A 332 -13.03 -5.59 -47.79
C GLN A 332 -13.52 -6.64 -46.79
N PHE A 333 -14.26 -6.22 -45.77
CA PHE A 333 -15.24 -7.11 -45.15
C PHE A 333 -16.62 -6.55 -45.45
N SER A 334 -17.18 -6.95 -46.60
CA SER A 334 -18.61 -6.77 -46.85
C SER A 334 -19.35 -7.67 -45.85
N VAL A 335 -20.02 -7.05 -44.89
CA VAL A 335 -20.97 -7.74 -44.03
C VAL A 335 -22.11 -8.22 -44.92
N SER A 336 -22.04 -9.48 -45.37
CA SER A 336 -23.25 -10.16 -45.83
C SER A 336 -24.04 -10.52 -44.58
N SER A 337 -25.23 -9.93 -44.45
CA SER A 337 -26.22 -10.29 -43.44
C SER A 337 -26.68 -11.72 -43.71
N VAL A 338 -25.92 -12.70 -43.24
CA VAL A 338 -26.40 -14.08 -43.26
C VAL A 338 -27.29 -14.29 -42.04
N GLN A 339 -28.59 -14.29 -42.28
CA GLN A 339 -29.55 -14.87 -41.34
C GLN A 339 -29.24 -16.36 -41.24
N TYR A 340 -28.70 -16.81 -40.12
CA TYR A 340 -28.59 -18.23 -39.83
C TYR A 340 -29.67 -18.64 -38.82
N SER A 341 -30.52 -19.54 -39.27
CA SER A 341 -31.40 -20.36 -38.45
C SER A 341 -30.57 -21.24 -37.52
N VAL A 342 -30.88 -21.18 -36.23
CA VAL A 342 -30.33 -22.08 -35.22
C VAL A 342 -30.85 -23.49 -35.51
N GLU A 343 -30.02 -24.33 -36.13
CA GLU A 343 -30.29 -25.76 -36.14
C GLU A 343 -29.85 -26.30 -34.78
N ARG A 344 -30.84 -26.78 -34.01
CA ARG A 344 -30.63 -27.41 -32.69
C ARG A 344 -29.75 -28.63 -32.93
N LEU A 345 -28.51 -28.61 -32.42
CA LEU A 345 -27.69 -29.82 -32.32
C LEU A 345 -28.49 -30.86 -31.52
N GLU A 346 -28.63 -32.07 -32.08
CA GLU A 346 -29.23 -33.19 -31.37
C GLU A 346 -28.44 -33.49 -30.09
N PRO A 347 -29.12 -33.92 -29.01
CA PRO A 347 -28.48 -34.18 -27.73
C PRO A 347 -27.42 -35.29 -27.87
N ALA A 348 -26.30 -35.11 -27.17
CA ALA A 348 -25.25 -36.11 -27.05
C ALA A 348 -25.83 -37.46 -26.56
N PRO A 349 -25.31 -38.60 -27.05
CA PRO A 349 -25.75 -39.91 -26.57
C PRO A 349 -25.47 -40.06 -25.06
N GLU A 350 -26.38 -40.75 -24.36
CA GLU A 350 -26.33 -40.98 -22.92
C GLU A 350 -24.98 -41.57 -22.45
N PRO A 351 -24.53 -41.22 -21.23
CA PRO A 351 -23.24 -41.66 -20.72
C PRO A 351 -23.21 -43.19 -20.55
N VAL A 352 -22.15 -43.80 -21.05
CA VAL A 352 -21.82 -45.21 -20.79
C VAL A 352 -21.50 -45.34 -19.30
N VAL A 353 -22.33 -46.09 -18.58
CA VAL A 353 -22.06 -46.54 -17.21
C VAL A 353 -20.79 -47.38 -17.23
N VAL A 354 -19.71 -46.88 -16.62
CA VAL A 354 -18.50 -47.66 -16.35
C VAL A 354 -18.56 -48.14 -14.90
N ASP A 355 -18.49 -49.45 -14.77
CA ASP A 355 -18.63 -50.27 -13.56
C ASP A 355 -17.72 -49.83 -12.40
N ASP A 356 -18.29 -49.81 -11.20
CA ASP A 356 -17.68 -49.49 -9.91
C ASP A 356 -16.60 -50.50 -9.53
N ARG A 357 -15.33 -50.24 -9.87
CA ARG A 357 -14.16 -50.83 -9.18
C ARG A 357 -12.98 -49.86 -9.14
N VAL A 358 -12.96 -48.98 -8.14
CA VAL A 358 -11.75 -48.27 -7.72
C VAL A 358 -10.81 -49.27 -7.03
N THR A 359 -9.82 -49.78 -7.76
CA THR A 359 -8.65 -50.43 -7.17
C THR A 359 -7.65 -49.35 -6.74
N ARG A 360 -7.32 -49.34 -5.44
CA ARG A 360 -6.20 -48.62 -4.83
C ARG A 360 -4.93 -48.77 -5.68
N TRP A 361 -4.28 -47.66 -6.00
CA TRP A 361 -2.93 -47.64 -6.55
C TRP A 361 -1.94 -47.60 -5.39
N GLU A 362 -1.27 -48.74 -5.13
CA GLU A 362 -0.13 -48.85 -4.22
C GLU A 362 1.14 -48.35 -4.93
N GLY A 363 1.87 -47.45 -4.26
CA GLY A 363 3.13 -46.91 -4.74
C GLY A 363 4.25 -47.94 -4.67
N ASP A 364 5.05 -48.03 -5.74
CA ASP A 364 6.20 -48.93 -5.81
C ASP A 364 7.53 -48.17 -5.73
N LYS A 365 8.45 -48.78 -4.97
CA LYS A 365 9.70 -48.25 -4.42
C LYS A 365 10.84 -48.25 -5.43
N ALA A 366 11.72 -47.24 -5.38
CA ALA A 366 13.10 -47.38 -5.84
C ALA A 366 14.12 -46.57 -5.01
N ARG A 367 14.69 -47.26 -4.01
CA ARG A 367 16.08 -47.27 -3.49
C ARG A 367 17.00 -46.05 -3.72
N THR A 368 17.53 -45.53 -2.61
CA THR A 368 18.97 -45.22 -2.43
C THR A 368 19.37 -45.40 -0.96
N GLU A 369 20.48 -46.11 -0.72
CA GLU A 369 21.03 -46.53 0.58
C GLU A 369 21.76 -45.40 1.34
N PRO A 370 21.83 -45.43 2.70
CA PRO A 370 22.66 -44.54 3.50
C PRO A 370 24.01 -45.18 3.91
N VAL A 371 25.05 -44.36 4.03
CA VAL A 371 26.39 -44.71 4.54
C VAL A 371 26.57 -44.10 5.93
N GLU A 372 26.85 -44.93 6.94
CA GLU A 372 27.27 -44.55 8.31
C GLU A 372 28.70 -44.02 8.34
N VAL A 373 29.03 -43.07 9.25
CA VAL A 373 30.26 -43.10 10.09
C VAL A 373 30.10 -42.24 11.38
N VAL A 374 29.99 -42.94 12.52
CA VAL A 374 30.73 -42.81 13.82
C VAL A 374 30.72 -41.52 14.68
N THR A 375 30.23 -41.72 15.91
CA THR A 375 30.29 -40.93 17.16
C THR A 375 31.68 -40.80 17.81
N ALA A 376 31.95 -39.69 18.50
CA ALA A 376 32.78 -39.68 19.72
C ALA A 376 32.47 -38.48 20.64
N VAL A 377 32.27 -38.78 21.92
CA VAL A 377 31.92 -37.90 23.04
C VAL A 377 33.18 -37.38 23.74
N ALA A 378 33.14 -36.14 24.25
CA ALA A 378 33.95 -35.71 25.40
C ALA A 378 33.33 -34.49 26.12
N GLU A 379 32.77 -34.73 27.31
CA GLU A 379 32.71 -33.78 28.43
C GLU A 379 34.16 -33.56 28.98
N PRO A 380 34.54 -32.47 29.71
CA PRO A 380 33.90 -32.11 30.99
C PRO A 380 34.04 -30.64 31.53
N VAL A 381 33.51 -30.48 32.76
CA VAL A 381 33.99 -29.67 33.91
C VAL A 381 33.21 -28.40 34.29
N ILE A 382 32.69 -28.48 35.51
CA ILE A 382 31.99 -27.48 36.35
C ILE A 382 33.00 -26.51 37.00
N SER A 383 32.61 -25.23 37.17
CA SER A 383 33.11 -24.39 38.28
C SER A 383 32.07 -23.32 38.65
N GLU A 384 31.59 -23.41 39.88
CA GLU A 384 30.76 -22.44 40.63
C GLU A 384 31.48 -21.10 40.84
N GLN A 385 30.74 -19.97 40.93
CA GLN A 385 30.78 -19.00 42.05
C GLN A 385 29.51 -18.11 42.07
N SER A 386 28.99 -17.88 43.28
CA SER A 386 27.82 -17.05 43.65
C SER A 386 28.24 -15.64 44.16
N PRO A 387 27.38 -14.85 44.84
CA PRO A 387 26.60 -13.73 44.31
C PRO A 387 27.00 -12.36 44.92
N VAL A 388 26.53 -11.23 44.37
CA VAL A 388 26.52 -9.94 45.08
C VAL A 388 25.21 -9.18 44.83
N GLU A 389 24.69 -8.67 45.94
CA GLU A 389 23.38 -8.06 46.23
C GLU A 389 23.47 -6.51 46.28
N ALA A 390 22.29 -5.85 46.26
CA ALA A 390 21.93 -4.44 46.56
C ALA A 390 21.58 -3.57 45.32
N GLU A 391 20.31 -3.32 45.00
CA GLU A 391 19.27 -2.46 45.62
C GLU A 391 19.17 -1.03 45.01
N PRO A 392 17.95 -0.43 44.97
CA PRO A 392 17.51 0.49 43.91
C PRO A 392 17.54 1.98 44.32
N LEU A 393 17.55 2.89 43.34
CA LEU A 393 17.30 4.31 43.56
C LEU A 393 16.23 4.84 42.60
N THR A 394 15.10 5.19 43.20
CA THR A 394 14.04 6.08 42.71
C THR A 394 14.54 7.51 42.54
N GLU A 395 14.09 8.24 41.52
CA GLU A 395 13.91 9.70 41.66
C GLU A 395 12.83 10.28 40.73
N ASN A 396 11.93 11.03 41.37
CA ASN A 396 10.86 11.88 40.81
C ASN A 396 11.41 13.24 40.34
N ARG A 397 10.80 13.86 39.32
CA ARG A 397 10.74 15.33 39.19
C ARG A 397 9.47 15.83 38.47
N PRO A 398 8.97 17.06 38.77
CA PRO A 398 7.62 17.53 38.45
C PRO A 398 7.54 18.40 37.17
N PRO A 399 6.34 18.61 36.58
CA PRO A 399 6.20 19.45 35.39
C PRO A 399 5.83 20.91 35.70
N ILE A 400 6.14 21.77 34.71
CA ILE A 400 6.01 23.24 34.67
C ILE A 400 4.78 23.58 33.80
N THR A 401 3.89 24.47 34.27
CA THR A 401 2.62 24.84 33.61
C THR A 401 2.73 26.12 32.76
N GLU A 402 2.39 26.06 31.47
CA GLU A 402 1.97 27.20 30.65
C GLU A 402 0.47 27.49 30.85
N ASN A 403 0.07 28.77 30.84
CA ASN A 403 -1.31 29.22 31.08
C ASN A 403 -2.29 28.72 30.00
N ARG A 404 -2.91 27.57 30.24
CA ARG A 404 -4.01 27.00 29.46
C ARG A 404 -5.36 27.33 30.15
N SER A 405 -6.44 27.32 29.37
CA SER A 405 -7.80 27.49 29.93
C SER A 405 -8.16 26.27 30.78
N PRO A 406 -8.82 26.42 31.94
CA PRO A 406 -9.24 25.28 32.77
C PRO A 406 -10.12 24.27 32.03
N ILE A 407 -10.88 24.72 31.02
CA ILE A 407 -11.68 23.86 30.14
C ILE A 407 -10.76 22.98 29.27
N THR A 408 -9.71 23.58 28.71
CA THR A 408 -8.75 22.89 27.84
C THR A 408 -7.99 21.83 28.60
N ASP A 409 -7.47 22.14 29.79
CA ASP A 409 -6.74 21.17 30.60
C ASP A 409 -7.61 19.99 31.00
N LYS A 410 -8.88 20.24 31.34
CA LYS A 410 -9.78 19.16 31.75
C LYS A 410 -10.23 18.27 30.59
N ILE A 411 -10.41 18.83 29.39
CA ILE A 411 -10.71 18.02 28.19
C ILE A 411 -9.49 17.19 27.77
N LEU A 412 -8.28 17.76 27.84
CA LEU A 412 -7.05 17.02 27.55
C LEU A 412 -6.81 15.90 28.57
N GLU A 413 -7.13 16.11 29.85
CA GLU A 413 -7.05 15.07 30.89
C GLU A 413 -8.04 13.92 30.61
N ILE A 414 -9.30 14.24 30.28
CA ILE A 414 -10.32 13.23 29.92
C ILE A 414 -9.87 12.44 28.69
N VAL A 415 -9.32 13.10 27.68
CA VAL A 415 -8.88 12.42 26.46
C VAL A 415 -7.61 11.61 26.69
N ALA A 416 -6.66 12.10 27.50
CA ALA A 416 -5.47 11.34 27.88
C ALA A 416 -5.82 10.07 28.66
N GLU A 417 -6.79 10.14 29.57
CA GLU A 417 -7.29 8.99 30.33
C GLU A 417 -7.97 7.96 29.42
N GLN A 418 -8.70 8.41 28.40
CA GLN A 418 -9.43 7.55 27.45
C GLN A 418 -8.55 6.96 26.33
N THR A 419 -7.47 7.64 25.95
CA THR A 419 -6.60 7.24 24.83
C THR A 419 -5.25 6.68 25.26
N GLY A 420 -4.81 6.95 26.49
CA GLY A 420 -3.50 6.57 27.00
C GLY A 420 -2.34 7.44 26.50
N TYR A 421 -2.61 8.48 25.71
CA TYR A 421 -1.58 9.44 25.30
C TYR A 421 -1.20 10.37 26.47
N PRO A 422 0.10 10.66 26.66
CA PRO A 422 0.54 11.71 27.56
C PRO A 422 -0.10 13.07 27.19
N THR A 423 -0.55 13.85 28.17
CA THR A 423 -1.22 15.15 27.95
C THR A 423 -0.38 16.19 27.20
N ASP A 424 0.95 16.01 27.17
CA ASP A 424 1.91 16.82 26.42
C ASP A 424 2.03 16.44 24.94
N MET A 425 1.49 15.28 24.52
CA MET A 425 1.40 14.85 23.12
C MET A 425 0.04 15.14 22.47
N LEU A 426 -0.95 15.62 23.25
CA LEU A 426 -2.29 15.94 22.75
C LEU A 426 -2.38 17.42 22.32
N GLU A 427 -2.23 17.67 21.01
CA GLU A 427 -2.42 19.00 20.39
C GLU A 427 -3.90 19.25 20.06
N LEU A 428 -4.34 20.51 20.13
CA LEU A 428 -5.77 20.87 19.99
C LEU A 428 -6.30 20.70 18.56
N ASP A 429 -5.43 20.63 17.56
CA ASP A 429 -5.78 20.42 16.15
C ASP A 429 -5.78 18.92 15.76
N LEU A 430 -5.45 18.01 16.67
CA LEU A 430 -5.52 16.56 16.41
C LEU A 430 -6.96 16.11 16.13
N ASP A 431 -7.10 15.33 15.06
CA ASP A 431 -8.33 14.67 14.68
C ASP A 431 -8.61 13.48 15.61
N LEU A 432 -9.83 13.42 16.13
CA LEU A 432 -10.25 12.39 17.07
C LEU A 432 -10.17 11.00 16.40
N GLU A 433 -10.57 10.86 15.14
CA GLU A 433 -10.59 9.56 14.44
C GLU A 433 -9.24 9.26 13.76
N ALA A 434 -8.70 10.22 13.01
CA ALA A 434 -7.54 9.98 12.16
C ALA A 434 -6.18 10.05 12.90
N ASP A 435 -6.06 10.88 13.94
CA ASP A 435 -4.79 11.10 14.64
C ASP A 435 -4.75 10.41 16.00
N LEU A 436 -5.87 10.40 16.73
CA LEU A 436 -5.97 9.82 18.08
C LEU A 436 -6.59 8.42 18.11
N GLY A 437 -7.08 7.91 16.97
CA GLY A 437 -7.70 6.58 16.85
C GLY A 437 -8.99 6.42 17.66
N ILE A 438 -9.63 7.53 18.05
CA ILE A 438 -10.91 7.59 18.76
C ILE A 438 -12.01 7.40 17.72
N ASP A 439 -12.56 6.19 17.64
CA ASP A 439 -13.67 5.89 16.74
C ASP A 439 -14.98 6.60 17.15
N THR A 440 -16.01 6.46 16.32
CA THR A 440 -17.31 7.11 16.55
C THR A 440 -18.04 6.70 17.86
N VAL A 441 -17.63 5.63 18.57
CA VAL A 441 -18.15 5.29 19.91
C VAL A 441 -17.35 5.95 21.00
N LYS A 442 -16.02 5.82 20.97
CA LYS A 442 -15.17 6.51 21.93
C LYS A 442 -15.32 8.02 21.80
N GLN A 443 -15.67 8.53 20.62
CA GLN A 443 -16.04 9.92 20.42
C GLN A 443 -17.36 10.26 21.13
N ALA A 444 -18.36 9.37 21.10
CA ALA A 444 -19.62 9.56 21.82
C ALA A 444 -19.44 9.47 23.35
N GLU A 445 -18.58 8.56 23.84
CA GLU A 445 -18.22 8.42 25.26
C GLU A 445 -17.36 9.57 25.75
N THR A 446 -16.39 10.02 24.95
CA THR A 446 -15.61 11.23 25.21
C THR A 446 -16.54 12.45 25.28
N PHE A 447 -17.51 12.56 24.36
CA PHE A 447 -18.54 13.60 24.44
C PHE A 447 -19.47 13.43 25.63
N LEU A 448 -19.75 12.21 26.10
CA LEU A 448 -20.56 11.95 27.28
C LEU A 448 -19.80 12.35 28.55
N ALA A 449 -18.54 11.94 28.69
CA ALA A 449 -17.64 12.29 29.78
C ALA A 449 -17.41 13.81 29.84
N ILE A 450 -17.28 14.46 28.69
CA ILE A 450 -17.17 15.92 28.60
C ILE A 450 -18.52 16.58 28.96
N ARG A 451 -19.65 16.03 28.53
CA ARG A 451 -20.97 16.56 28.90
C ARG A 451 -21.29 16.36 30.39
N GLU A 452 -20.83 15.29 31.02
CA GLU A 452 -20.92 15.11 32.47
C GLU A 452 -19.95 16.04 33.20
N ALA A 453 -18.69 16.11 32.77
CA ALA A 453 -17.67 16.93 33.40
C ALA A 453 -17.99 18.44 33.35
N PHE A 454 -18.71 18.89 32.31
CA PHE A 454 -19.12 20.28 32.13
C PHE A 454 -20.63 20.50 32.24
N ASP A 455 -21.40 19.52 32.72
CA ASP A 455 -22.85 19.59 32.98
C ASP A 455 -23.67 20.16 31.79
N ILE A 456 -23.45 19.60 30.58
CA ILE A 456 -24.08 20.03 29.32
C ILE A 456 -25.28 19.12 28.98
N PRO A 457 -26.51 19.67 28.79
CA PRO A 457 -27.71 18.91 28.47
C PRO A 457 -27.59 18.06 27.19
N ARG A 458 -28.38 16.98 27.10
CA ARG A 458 -28.45 16.14 25.90
C ARG A 458 -29.16 16.88 24.77
N LEU A 459 -28.46 17.10 23.66
CA LEU A 459 -29.02 17.63 22.42
C LEU A 459 -29.44 16.48 21.51
N GLU A 460 -30.73 16.42 21.15
CA GLU A 460 -31.31 15.29 20.39
C GLU A 460 -30.86 15.23 18.92
N ASN A 461 -30.26 16.32 18.39
CA ASN A 461 -29.83 16.44 16.99
C ASN A 461 -28.33 16.67 16.82
N LEU A 462 -27.51 16.37 17.83
CA LEU A 462 -26.06 16.55 17.76
C LEU A 462 -25.43 15.47 16.86
N GLN A 463 -24.79 15.86 15.77
CA GLN A 463 -24.07 14.95 14.89
C GLN A 463 -22.58 14.98 15.24
N LEU A 464 -22.04 13.87 15.75
CA LEU A 464 -20.65 13.81 16.25
C LEU A 464 -19.59 14.11 15.17
N ARG A 465 -19.94 13.90 13.89
CA ARG A 465 -19.12 14.27 12.73
C ARG A 465 -18.82 15.77 12.59
N ASP A 466 -19.61 16.63 13.24
CA ASP A 466 -19.44 18.07 13.18
C ASP A 466 -18.33 18.58 14.14
N TYR A 467 -17.76 17.68 14.96
CA TYR A 467 -16.71 17.98 15.93
C TYR A 467 -15.50 17.04 15.80
N PRO A 468 -14.76 17.12 14.68
CA PRO A 468 -13.72 16.15 14.34
C PRO A 468 -12.42 16.29 15.14
N THR A 469 -12.13 17.46 15.73
CA THR A 469 -10.86 17.70 16.46
C THR A 469 -11.07 18.10 17.91
N LEU A 470 -10.04 17.95 18.76
CA LEU A 470 -10.08 18.37 20.17
C LEU A 470 -10.49 19.84 20.36
N GLY A 471 -10.04 20.72 19.46
CA GLY A 471 -10.41 22.13 19.43
C GLY A 471 -11.89 22.37 19.14
N HIS A 472 -12.52 21.55 18.28
CA HIS A 472 -13.96 21.62 18.04
C HIS A 472 -14.76 21.19 19.27
N VAL A 473 -14.29 20.19 20.03
CA VAL A 473 -14.92 19.75 21.28
C VAL A 473 -14.80 20.83 22.36
N ILE A 474 -13.64 21.48 22.48
CA ILE A 474 -13.45 22.62 23.38
C ILE A 474 -14.37 23.78 22.99
N GLY A 475 -14.50 24.07 21.69
CA GLY A 475 -15.42 25.07 21.17
C GLY A 475 -16.88 24.77 21.51
N PHE A 476 -17.30 23.51 21.36
CA PHE A 476 -18.64 23.06 21.74
C PHE A 476 -18.93 23.29 23.23
N VAL A 477 -17.98 22.96 24.11
CA VAL A 477 -18.13 23.20 25.56
C VAL A 477 -18.18 24.70 25.87
N GLN A 478 -17.38 25.53 25.21
CA GLN A 478 -17.41 26.98 25.38
C GLN A 478 -18.72 27.62 24.87
N GLU A 479 -19.32 27.06 23.82
CA GLU A 479 -20.61 27.51 23.28
C GLU A 479 -21.78 27.10 24.18
N MET A 480 -21.72 25.90 24.77
CA MET A 480 -22.78 25.37 25.65
C MET A 480 -22.64 25.84 27.11
N ARG A 481 -21.43 26.20 27.56
CA ARG A 481 -21.10 26.73 28.89
C ARG A 481 -20.27 28.02 28.80
N PRO A 482 -20.84 29.11 28.25
CA PRO A 482 -20.15 30.40 28.12
C PRO A 482 -19.83 31.05 29.48
N ASP A 483 -20.41 30.55 30.58
CA ASP A 483 -20.10 30.92 31.97
C ASP A 483 -18.74 30.40 32.46
N LEU A 484 -18.22 29.34 31.84
CA LEU A 484 -16.89 28.77 32.12
C LEU A 484 -15.80 29.31 31.18
N ALA A 485 -16.19 29.99 30.10
CA ALA A 485 -15.28 30.63 29.18
C ALA A 485 -14.69 31.90 29.83
N GLY A 486 -13.39 31.86 30.14
CA GLY A 486 -12.65 33.02 30.65
C GLY A 486 -12.77 34.23 29.73
N ASP A 487 -13.37 35.29 30.26
CA ASP A 487 -13.49 36.68 29.79
C ASP A 487 -13.42 36.94 28.27
N ARG A 488 -14.60 37.00 27.64
CA ARG A 488 -14.88 38.02 26.61
C ARG A 488 -16.20 38.75 26.92
N MET A 489 -16.06 39.85 27.67
CA MET A 489 -16.81 41.11 27.54
C MET A 489 -18.24 41.07 26.95
N THR A 490 -19.21 40.96 27.88
CA THR A 490 -20.52 41.66 27.98
C THR A 490 -21.69 41.37 27.03
N GLY A 491 -22.82 40.95 27.62
CA GLY A 491 -24.14 41.54 27.32
C GLY A 491 -25.42 40.77 27.69
N TRP A 492 -26.02 41.11 28.86
CA TRP A 492 -27.49 41.09 29.19
C TRP A 492 -28.22 39.73 29.37
N GLN A 493 -29.17 39.50 30.30
CA GLN A 493 -29.55 39.96 31.66
C GLN A 493 -30.81 39.16 32.09
N GLY A 494 -30.90 38.73 33.37
CA GLY A 494 -32.14 38.33 34.10
C GLY A 494 -32.64 36.89 33.84
N ASP A 495 -33.10 36.09 34.80
CA ASP A 495 -33.57 36.34 36.18
C ASP A 495 -33.39 35.08 37.07
N GLU A 496 -33.40 35.34 38.38
CA GLU A 496 -33.24 34.45 39.54
C GLU A 496 -34.26 33.29 39.65
N VAL A 497 -33.93 32.23 40.41
CA VAL A 497 -34.52 31.90 41.74
C VAL A 497 -34.20 30.44 42.20
N THR A 498 -33.38 30.38 43.27
CA THR A 498 -33.27 29.50 44.46
C THR A 498 -33.44 27.96 44.49
N VAL A 499 -32.36 27.31 44.97
CA VAL A 499 -32.16 26.48 46.20
C VAL A 499 -33.25 25.47 46.63
N VAL A 500 -32.91 24.17 46.71
CA VAL A 500 -32.89 23.36 47.98
C VAL A 500 -32.03 22.09 47.85
N ALA A 501 -31.48 21.69 48.99
CA ALA A 501 -30.51 20.63 49.22
C ALA A 501 -31.12 19.26 49.56
N ASP A 502 -30.22 18.26 49.54
CA ASP A 502 -29.97 17.24 50.57
C ASP A 502 -30.39 15.78 50.34
N LEU A 503 -29.49 14.91 50.88
CA LEU A 503 -29.54 13.46 51.13
C LEU A 503 -29.31 12.51 49.94
N ALA A 504 -28.72 11.32 50.07
CA ALA A 504 -27.77 10.71 50.99
C ALA A 504 -27.40 9.33 50.34
N VAL A 505 -26.20 8.85 50.59
CA VAL A 505 -25.68 7.55 50.11
C VAL A 505 -26.31 6.41 50.90
N GLU A 506 -26.83 5.39 50.21
CA GLU A 506 -26.93 4.02 50.75
C GLU A 506 -26.51 2.99 49.70
N SER A 507 -25.51 2.20 50.09
CA SER A 507 -25.01 0.98 49.49
C SER A 507 -26.00 -0.17 49.69
N SER A 508 -26.32 -0.91 48.62
CA SER A 508 -27.00 -2.20 48.70
C SER A 508 -26.11 -3.33 48.17
N GLU A 509 -25.62 -4.17 49.07
CA GLU A 509 -25.16 -5.53 48.77
C GLU A 509 -26.30 -6.33 48.13
N THR A 510 -25.97 -7.12 47.10
CA THR A 510 -26.91 -8.03 46.42
C THR A 510 -26.41 -9.46 46.60
N PRO A 511 -27.29 -10.46 46.85
CA PRO A 511 -26.88 -11.74 47.40
C PRO A 511 -26.28 -12.69 46.36
N VAL A 512 -25.39 -13.56 46.83
CA VAL A 512 -24.86 -14.71 46.08
C VAL A 512 -26.01 -15.68 45.79
N ILE A 513 -26.33 -15.85 44.51
CA ILE A 513 -27.10 -16.99 44.01
C ILE A 513 -26.15 -17.82 43.17
N GLU A 514 -25.72 -18.98 43.68
CA GLU A 514 -25.17 -20.05 42.85
C GLU A 514 -26.29 -20.52 41.91
N VAL A 515 -26.25 -20.06 40.66
CA VAL A 515 -26.99 -20.66 39.56
C VAL A 515 -25.93 -21.24 38.64
N SER A 516 -25.85 -22.57 38.54
CA SER A 516 -25.09 -23.21 37.46
C SER A 516 -25.69 -22.74 36.14
N ASN A 517 -25.04 -21.79 35.47
CA ASN A 517 -25.53 -21.18 34.25
C ASN A 517 -24.81 -21.86 33.05
N PRO A 518 -25.44 -22.84 32.39
CA PRO A 518 -24.82 -23.60 31.30
C PRO A 518 -24.39 -22.71 30.13
N ILE A 519 -25.07 -21.57 29.91
CA ILE A 519 -24.69 -20.58 28.89
C ILE A 519 -23.38 -19.87 29.27
N ALA A 520 -23.23 -19.46 30.53
CA ALA A 520 -22.01 -18.78 30.99
C ALA A 520 -20.80 -19.72 30.93
N ASN A 521 -20.94 -20.97 31.37
CA ASN A 521 -19.84 -21.94 31.33
C ASN A 521 -19.37 -22.21 29.89
N LYS A 522 -20.30 -22.33 28.94
CA LYS A 522 -19.94 -22.58 27.54
C LYS A 522 -19.29 -21.37 26.86
N ILE A 523 -19.71 -20.16 27.19
CA ILE A 523 -19.06 -18.92 26.70
C ILE A 523 -17.65 -18.79 27.29
N LEU A 524 -17.47 -19.09 28.57
CA LEU A 524 -16.15 -19.09 29.21
C LEU A 524 -15.20 -20.14 28.60
N GLU A 525 -15.69 -21.33 28.25
CA GLU A 525 -14.92 -22.34 27.50
C GLU A 525 -14.46 -21.84 26.12
N ILE A 526 -15.38 -21.23 25.35
CA ILE A 526 -15.07 -20.71 24.00
C ILE A 526 -14.01 -19.60 24.08
N VAL A 527 -14.15 -18.70 25.06
CA VAL A 527 -13.20 -17.61 25.25
C VAL A 527 -11.85 -18.15 25.73
N ALA A 528 -11.84 -19.14 26.63
CA ALA A 528 -10.62 -19.80 27.09
C ALA A 528 -9.86 -20.48 25.93
N GLU A 529 -10.57 -21.15 25.02
CA GLU A 529 -9.99 -21.81 23.85
C GLU A 529 -9.39 -20.80 22.85
N GLN A 530 -10.08 -19.69 22.61
CA GLN A 530 -9.65 -18.65 21.65
C GLN A 530 -8.50 -17.77 22.18
N THR A 531 -8.44 -17.56 23.49
CA THR A 531 -7.46 -16.66 24.11
C THR A 531 -6.29 -17.38 24.76
N GLY A 532 -6.45 -18.67 25.06
CA GLY A 532 -5.51 -19.48 25.84
C GLY A 532 -5.53 -19.20 27.34
N TYR A 533 -6.44 -18.35 27.84
CA TYR A 533 -6.61 -18.09 29.27
C TYR A 533 -7.38 -19.25 29.94
N PRO A 534 -6.96 -19.73 31.13
CA PRO A 534 -7.73 -20.75 31.84
C PRO A 534 -9.07 -20.16 32.33
N THR A 535 -10.14 -20.98 32.31
CA THR A 535 -11.52 -20.54 32.61
C THR A 535 -11.71 -19.94 33.99
N ASP A 536 -10.82 -20.26 34.95
CA ASP A 536 -10.84 -19.74 36.31
C ASP A 536 -10.25 -18.32 36.45
N MET A 537 -9.71 -17.74 35.37
CA MET A 537 -9.25 -16.35 35.29
C MET A 537 -10.19 -15.45 34.48
N LEU A 538 -11.27 -16.01 33.92
CA LEU A 538 -12.23 -15.29 33.09
C LEU A 538 -13.43 -14.88 33.95
N GLU A 539 -13.40 -13.66 34.49
CA GLU A 539 -14.52 -13.08 35.25
C GLU A 539 -15.52 -12.40 34.30
N LEU A 540 -16.81 -12.42 34.65
CA LEU A 540 -17.90 -11.99 33.75
C LEU A 540 -17.90 -10.48 33.47
N ASP A 541 -17.23 -9.69 34.29
CA ASP A 541 -17.08 -8.24 34.16
C ASP A 541 -15.82 -7.83 33.40
N LEU A 542 -14.94 -8.77 33.01
CA LEU A 542 -13.75 -8.47 32.22
C LEU A 542 -14.11 -7.93 30.84
N ASP A 543 -13.41 -6.86 30.45
CA ASP A 543 -13.51 -6.22 29.15
C ASP A 543 -12.74 -7.03 28.09
N LEU A 544 -13.39 -7.28 26.94
CA LEU A 544 -12.82 -8.08 25.86
C LEU A 544 -11.55 -7.43 25.28
N GLU A 545 -11.47 -6.11 25.19
CA GLU A 545 -10.31 -5.39 24.62
C GLU A 545 -9.30 -5.00 25.71
N ALA A 546 -9.76 -4.32 26.76
CA ALA A 546 -8.90 -3.70 27.76
C ALA A 546 -8.31 -4.70 28.76
N ASP A 547 -9.05 -5.77 29.09
CA ASP A 547 -8.60 -6.75 30.07
C ASP A 547 -8.05 -8.02 29.40
N LEU A 548 -8.76 -8.53 28.38
CA LEU A 548 -8.40 -9.78 27.69
C LEU A 548 -7.53 -9.57 26.44
N GLY A 549 -7.34 -8.32 25.99
CA GLY A 549 -6.49 -8.01 24.83
C GLY A 549 -7.00 -8.64 23.52
N ILE A 550 -8.31 -8.87 23.42
CA ILE A 550 -8.99 -9.37 22.23
C ILE A 550 -9.27 -8.18 21.33
N ASP A 551 -8.49 -8.06 20.24
CA ASP A 551 -8.68 -7.02 19.24
C ASP A 551 -10.02 -7.17 18.49
N THR A 552 -10.38 -6.17 17.70
CA THR A 552 -11.65 -6.15 16.96
C THR A 552 -11.81 -7.27 15.93
N VAL A 553 -10.72 -7.93 15.51
CA VAL A 553 -10.76 -9.10 14.64
C VAL A 553 -11.07 -10.36 15.46
N LYS A 554 -10.36 -10.57 16.56
CA LYS A 554 -10.60 -11.71 17.48
C LYS A 554 -11.93 -11.61 18.22
N GLN A 555 -12.43 -10.40 18.47
CA GLN A 555 -13.77 -10.20 19.03
C GLN A 555 -14.83 -10.70 18.05
N ALA A 556 -14.67 -10.42 16.76
CA ALA A 556 -15.57 -10.92 15.73
C ALA A 556 -15.52 -12.45 15.62
N GLU A 557 -14.33 -13.07 15.74
CA GLU A 557 -14.15 -14.53 15.77
C GLU A 557 -14.79 -15.17 17.02
N THR A 558 -14.60 -14.57 18.19
CA THR A 558 -15.21 -15.03 19.45
C THR A 558 -16.74 -14.96 19.36
N PHE A 559 -17.29 -13.88 18.81
CA PHE A 559 -18.72 -13.73 18.56
C PHE A 559 -19.26 -14.70 17.51
N LEU A 560 -18.44 -15.07 16.52
CA LEU A 560 -18.79 -16.10 15.55
C LEU A 560 -18.92 -17.47 16.22
N ALA A 561 -17.91 -17.87 17.01
CA ALA A 561 -17.90 -19.13 17.74
C ALA A 561 -19.07 -19.25 18.73
N ILE A 562 -19.42 -18.16 19.41
CA ILE A 562 -20.59 -18.12 20.31
C ILE A 562 -21.89 -18.23 19.51
N ARG A 563 -22.00 -17.57 18.35
CA ARG A 563 -23.21 -17.67 17.52
C ARG A 563 -23.39 -19.06 16.92
N GLU A 564 -22.32 -19.74 16.55
CA GLU A 564 -22.37 -21.14 16.12
C GLU A 564 -22.75 -22.07 17.27
N ALA A 565 -22.13 -21.91 18.43
CA ALA A 565 -22.38 -22.76 19.61
C ALA A 565 -23.83 -22.67 20.13
N PHE A 566 -24.49 -21.52 19.97
CA PHE A 566 -25.87 -21.28 20.41
C PHE A 566 -26.89 -21.16 19.28
N ASP A 567 -26.51 -21.49 18.03
CA ASP A 567 -27.37 -21.44 16.84
C ASP A 567 -28.14 -20.11 16.71
N ILE A 568 -27.39 -19.00 16.78
CA ILE A 568 -27.91 -17.62 16.72
C ILE A 568 -27.77 -17.07 15.28
N PRO A 569 -28.87 -16.67 14.62
CA PRO A 569 -28.85 -16.12 13.26
C PRO A 569 -27.95 -14.89 13.10
N ARG A 570 -27.43 -14.68 11.89
CA ARG A 570 -26.63 -13.49 11.58
C ARG A 570 -27.49 -12.24 11.57
N LEU A 571 -27.18 -11.31 12.48
CA LEU A 571 -27.76 -9.98 12.53
C LEU A 571 -26.92 -9.01 11.70
N GLU A 572 -27.53 -8.42 10.67
CA GLU A 572 -26.86 -7.50 9.72
C GLU A 572 -26.44 -6.16 10.36
N ASN A 573 -26.98 -5.83 11.54
CA ASN A 573 -26.73 -4.58 12.28
C ASN A 573 -26.11 -4.82 13.68
N LEU A 574 -25.54 -6.00 13.95
CA LEU A 574 -24.90 -6.29 15.23
C LEU A 574 -23.60 -5.48 15.35
N GLN A 575 -23.56 -4.53 16.27
CA GLN A 575 -22.35 -3.77 16.57
C GLN A 575 -21.64 -4.48 17.72
N LEU A 576 -20.46 -5.05 17.45
CA LEU A 576 -19.69 -5.79 18.46
C LEU A 576 -19.36 -4.93 19.70
N ARG A 577 -19.30 -3.61 19.51
CA ARG A 577 -19.12 -2.58 20.55
C ARG A 577 -20.23 -2.52 21.61
N ASP A 578 -21.42 -3.04 21.30
CA ASP A 578 -22.55 -3.08 22.24
C ASP A 578 -22.38 -4.18 23.29
N TYR A 579 -21.32 -5.01 23.18
CA TYR A 579 -21.06 -6.14 24.06
C TYR A 579 -19.61 -6.18 24.59
N PRO A 580 -19.19 -5.17 25.37
CA PRO A 580 -17.78 -4.97 25.76
C PRO A 580 -17.25 -5.99 26.77
N THR A 581 -18.12 -6.63 27.56
CA THR A 581 -17.71 -7.59 28.60
C THR A 581 -18.30 -8.98 28.36
N LEU A 582 -17.70 -10.01 28.96
CA LEU A 582 -18.21 -11.39 28.92
C LEU A 582 -19.68 -11.50 29.38
N GLY A 583 -20.08 -10.68 30.36
CA GLY A 583 -21.45 -10.56 30.84
C GLY A 583 -22.42 -10.01 29.78
N HIS A 584 -21.98 -9.05 28.95
CA HIS A 584 -22.79 -8.56 27.84
C HIS A 584 -22.96 -9.62 26.75
N VAL A 585 -21.94 -10.42 26.48
CA VAL A 585 -22.03 -11.53 25.52
C VAL A 585 -22.99 -12.62 26.00
N ILE A 586 -23.01 -12.93 27.30
CA ILE A 586 -24.01 -13.83 27.90
C ILE A 586 -25.42 -13.23 27.81
N GLY A 587 -25.55 -11.92 28.00
CA GLY A 587 -26.81 -11.17 27.83
C GLY A 587 -27.34 -11.26 26.40
N PHE A 588 -26.47 -11.09 25.40
CA PHE A 588 -26.77 -11.22 23.98
C PHE A 588 -27.36 -12.58 23.63
N VAL A 589 -26.72 -13.67 24.08
CA VAL A 589 -27.20 -15.03 23.82
C VAL A 589 -28.58 -15.26 24.43
N ARG A 590 -28.83 -14.72 25.63
CA ARG A 590 -30.15 -14.82 26.30
C ARG A 590 -31.23 -14.02 25.57
N GLU A 591 -30.90 -12.85 25.04
CA GLU A 591 -31.83 -12.01 24.29
C GLU A 591 -32.21 -12.65 22.94
N MET A 592 -31.24 -13.26 22.27
CA MET A 592 -31.43 -13.87 20.96
C MET A 592 -32.02 -15.29 21.00
N ARG A 593 -31.86 -15.99 22.12
CA ARG A 593 -32.43 -17.32 22.37
C ARG A 593 -33.18 -17.39 23.71
N PRO A 594 -34.34 -16.72 23.84
CA PRO A 594 -35.15 -16.77 25.07
C PRO A 594 -35.68 -18.18 25.36
N ASP A 595 -35.72 -19.05 24.36
CA ASP A 595 -36.10 -20.46 24.45
C ASP A 595 -35.07 -21.33 25.18
N LEU A 596 -33.82 -20.86 25.30
CA LEU A 596 -32.78 -21.50 26.09
C LEU A 596 -32.76 -21.01 27.55
N ALA A 597 -33.63 -20.06 27.91
CA ALA A 597 -33.65 -19.45 29.23
C ALA A 597 -34.34 -20.30 30.31
N ASP A 598 -35.02 -21.38 29.94
CA ASP A 598 -35.55 -22.35 30.91
C ASP A 598 -35.84 -23.68 30.19
N ASP A 599 -34.90 -24.62 30.25
CA ASP A 599 -35.24 -26.05 30.17
C ASP A 599 -34.07 -26.89 30.69
N GLY A 600 -34.30 -27.49 31.86
CA GLY A 600 -33.43 -28.51 32.44
C GLY A 600 -33.46 -29.79 31.61
N ARG A 601 -32.55 -29.92 30.65
CA ARG A 601 -32.22 -31.19 30.02
C ARG A 601 -30.80 -31.62 30.38
N GLU A 602 -30.73 -32.78 31.01
CA GLU A 602 -29.51 -33.51 31.36
C GLU A 602 -28.67 -33.79 30.09
N PRO A 603 -27.33 -33.70 30.17
CA PRO A 603 -26.45 -34.09 29.07
C PRO A 603 -26.33 -35.61 29.00
N GLN A 604 -26.43 -36.16 27.78
CA GLN A 604 -25.95 -37.50 27.47
C GLN A 604 -24.44 -37.46 27.21
N GLU A 605 -23.73 -38.36 27.90
CA GLU A 605 -22.33 -38.73 27.67
C GLU A 605 -22.16 -39.46 26.33
N GLU A 606 -21.03 -39.18 25.64
CA GLU A 606 -20.22 -40.02 24.74
C GLU A 606 -19.27 -39.07 23.99
N ASP A 607 -17.95 -39.24 23.86
CA ASP A 607 -16.98 -40.20 24.38
C ASP A 607 -15.59 -39.58 24.13
N GLU A 608 -14.66 -39.70 25.07
CA GLU A 608 -13.25 -39.30 24.93
C GLU A 608 -12.52 -40.19 23.92
N ALA A 609 -11.74 -39.60 23.01
CA ALA A 609 -10.72 -40.34 22.26
C ALA A 609 -9.47 -39.48 21.98
N ALA A 610 -8.47 -39.69 22.85
CA ALA A 610 -7.03 -39.77 22.57
C ALA A 610 -6.37 -38.68 21.71
N ALA A 611 -5.68 -37.77 22.40
CA ALA A 611 -4.51 -37.09 21.87
C ALA A 611 -3.35 -38.11 21.68
N GLU A 612 -2.82 -38.19 20.47
CA GLU A 612 -1.52 -38.79 20.20
C GLU A 612 -0.53 -37.68 19.78
N ASP A 613 0.65 -37.74 20.42
CA ASP A 613 1.89 -37.04 20.09
C ASP A 613 2.16 -37.00 18.58
N ASP A 614 2.56 -35.84 18.05
CA ASP A 614 3.51 -35.83 16.94
C ASP A 614 4.66 -34.86 17.21
N SER A 615 5.81 -35.48 17.46
CA SER A 615 7.08 -34.86 17.77
C SER A 615 7.62 -34.05 16.59
N SER A 616 7.92 -32.79 16.85
CA SER A 616 8.61 -31.86 15.95
C SER A 616 9.94 -32.44 15.43
N SER A 617 10.04 -32.69 14.13
CA SER A 617 11.33 -32.90 13.46
C SER A 617 11.95 -31.55 13.11
N SER A 618 13.01 -31.15 13.82
CA SER A 618 13.83 -30.00 13.50
C SER A 618 14.62 -30.24 12.21
N ARG A 619 14.37 -29.43 11.17
CA ARG A 619 15.25 -29.36 10.00
C ARG A 619 16.43 -28.44 10.33
N PRO A 620 17.68 -28.84 10.05
CA PRO A 620 18.81 -27.94 10.20
C PRO A 620 18.73 -26.78 9.20
N ALA A 621 19.06 -25.58 9.67
CA ALA A 621 19.12 -24.37 8.87
C ALA A 621 19.99 -24.59 7.62
N THR A 622 19.39 -24.38 6.45
CA THR A 622 20.14 -24.37 5.20
C THR A 622 20.90 -23.04 5.13
N PRO A 623 22.22 -23.02 4.91
CA PRO A 623 22.95 -21.77 4.77
C PRO A 623 22.37 -20.98 3.59
N PRO A 624 22.33 -19.63 3.67
CA PRO A 624 21.74 -18.82 2.63
C PRO A 624 22.40 -19.11 1.28
N PRO A 625 21.63 -19.15 0.18
CA PRO A 625 22.20 -19.37 -1.14
C PRO A 625 23.20 -18.24 -1.41
N LYS A 626 24.45 -18.60 -1.72
CA LYS A 626 25.41 -17.62 -2.25
C LYS A 626 24.78 -16.95 -3.47
N LEU A 627 24.52 -15.66 -3.36
CA LEU A 627 24.08 -14.82 -4.49
C LEU A 627 25.05 -15.04 -5.65
N ALA A 628 24.51 -15.37 -6.82
CA ALA A 628 25.28 -15.66 -8.04
C ALA A 628 25.81 -14.39 -8.73
N TYR A 629 25.81 -13.27 -8.02
CA TYR A 629 26.15 -11.95 -8.52
C TYR A 629 27.12 -11.29 -7.55
N ASP A 630 28.11 -10.57 -8.08
CA ASP A 630 29.01 -9.75 -7.27
C ASP A 630 28.60 -8.27 -7.30
N LEU A 631 29.24 -7.44 -6.49
CA LEU A 631 29.02 -5.98 -6.51
C LEU A 631 29.31 -5.36 -7.89
N ALA A 632 30.17 -5.98 -8.70
CA ALA A 632 30.45 -5.51 -10.05
C ALA A 632 29.25 -5.73 -10.99
N ASP A 633 28.42 -6.75 -10.75
CA ASP A 633 27.15 -6.94 -11.46
C ASP A 633 26.12 -5.85 -11.10
N ALA A 634 26.11 -5.37 -9.85
CA ALA A 634 25.28 -4.23 -9.46
C ALA A 634 25.72 -2.94 -10.15
N ASP A 635 27.04 -2.78 -10.37
CA ASP A 635 27.62 -1.64 -11.09
C ASP A 635 27.27 -1.60 -12.59
N LEU A 636 26.86 -2.73 -13.17
CA LEU A 636 26.35 -2.82 -14.55
C LEU A 636 24.90 -2.33 -14.67
N MET A 637 24.18 -2.14 -13.56
CA MET A 637 22.79 -1.70 -13.58
C MET A 637 22.71 -0.19 -13.87
N PRO A 638 22.03 0.25 -14.95
CA PRO A 638 21.92 1.67 -15.26
C PRO A 638 21.07 2.38 -14.21
N ARG A 639 21.61 3.45 -13.63
CA ARG A 639 20.90 4.33 -12.69
C ARG A 639 20.20 5.47 -13.44
N ARG A 640 19.01 5.84 -12.99
CA ARG A 640 18.30 7.04 -13.47
C ARG A 640 18.69 8.22 -12.61
N VAL A 641 19.47 9.13 -13.18
CA VAL A 641 19.98 10.33 -12.48
C VAL A 641 19.11 11.52 -12.88
N PRO A 642 18.61 12.32 -11.92
CA PRO A 642 17.97 13.58 -12.21
C PRO A 642 18.92 14.54 -12.92
N VAL A 643 18.51 15.09 -14.06
CA VAL A 643 19.28 16.06 -14.82
C VAL A 643 18.44 17.27 -15.21
N PRO A 644 19.03 18.47 -15.32
CA PRO A 644 18.34 19.62 -15.86
C PRO A 644 18.06 19.44 -17.36
N VAL A 645 16.80 19.63 -17.76
CA VAL A 645 16.36 19.57 -19.14
C VAL A 645 15.83 20.94 -19.57
N LEU A 646 16.29 21.44 -20.70
CA LEU A 646 15.86 22.74 -21.22
C LEU A 646 14.36 22.71 -21.52
N ARG A 647 13.64 23.72 -21.01
CA ARG A 647 12.22 23.97 -21.26
C ARG A 647 12.06 25.08 -22.30
N PRO A 648 10.99 25.04 -23.11
CA PRO A 648 10.63 26.15 -23.98
C PRO A 648 10.40 27.44 -23.20
N SER A 649 10.59 28.57 -23.87
CA SER A 649 10.26 29.89 -23.35
C SER A 649 8.74 30.05 -23.16
N LEU A 650 8.34 30.93 -22.24
CA LEU A 650 6.93 31.06 -21.84
C LEU A 650 6.01 31.58 -22.94
N ASP A 651 6.53 32.28 -23.94
CA ASP A 651 5.76 32.84 -25.07
C ASP A 651 5.17 31.76 -26.00
N VAL A 652 5.69 30.54 -25.95
CA VAL A 652 5.16 29.38 -26.69
C VAL A 652 4.40 28.39 -25.80
N CYS A 653 4.27 28.69 -24.50
CA CYS A 653 3.55 27.86 -23.55
C CYS A 653 2.06 28.21 -23.51
N GLN A 654 1.22 27.21 -23.22
CA GLN A 654 -0.22 27.42 -23.03
C GLN A 654 -0.48 28.23 -21.75
N PRO A 655 -1.56 29.04 -21.69
CA PRO A 655 -1.96 29.72 -20.46
C PRO A 655 -2.40 28.71 -19.39
N THR A 656 -2.19 29.04 -18.12
CA THR A 656 -2.58 28.18 -16.97
C THR A 656 -4.07 28.27 -16.64
N GLY A 657 -4.75 29.31 -17.12
CA GLY A 657 -6.13 29.64 -16.72
C GLY A 657 -6.22 30.48 -15.44
N VAL A 658 -5.11 30.76 -14.75
CA VAL A 658 -5.07 31.70 -13.64
C VAL A 658 -5.10 33.14 -14.19
N THR A 659 -5.97 33.99 -13.64
CA THR A 659 -5.94 35.44 -13.86
C THR A 659 -5.47 36.17 -12.62
N LEU A 660 -4.78 37.30 -12.81
CA LEU A 660 -4.26 38.17 -11.76
C LEU A 660 -4.72 39.59 -12.04
N ASP A 661 -5.88 39.96 -11.48
CA ASP A 661 -6.63 41.19 -11.74
C ASP A 661 -7.33 41.73 -10.47
N GLU A 662 -8.26 42.68 -10.60
CA GLU A 662 -9.02 43.26 -9.47
C GLU A 662 -9.85 42.26 -8.64
N HIS A 663 -10.13 41.07 -9.17
CA HIS A 663 -10.83 40.00 -8.45
C HIS A 663 -9.87 39.04 -7.72
N SER A 664 -8.56 39.23 -7.87
CA SER A 664 -7.54 38.41 -7.24
C SER A 664 -7.20 38.89 -5.83
N ARG A 665 -7.41 38.02 -4.84
CA ARG A 665 -6.87 38.15 -3.47
C ARG A 665 -5.78 37.11 -3.27
N VAL A 666 -4.53 37.53 -3.06
CA VAL A 666 -3.39 36.61 -3.02
C VAL A 666 -2.51 36.86 -1.81
N ILE A 667 -2.03 35.79 -1.18
CA ILE A 667 -1.04 35.87 -0.10
C ILE A 667 0.35 35.91 -0.72
N VAL A 668 1.22 36.79 -0.22
CA VAL A 668 2.65 36.80 -0.52
C VAL A 668 3.41 36.68 0.80
N ALA A 669 3.97 35.50 1.06
CA ALA A 669 4.89 35.30 2.17
C ALA A 669 6.25 35.93 1.82
N MET A 670 6.62 36.97 2.55
CA MET A 670 7.71 37.88 2.20
C MET A 670 9.09 37.26 2.41
N ASP A 671 10.01 37.53 1.48
CA ASP A 671 11.46 37.30 1.67
C ASP A 671 12.13 38.55 2.25
N LYS A 672 13.25 38.36 2.96
CA LYS A 672 14.11 39.46 3.43
C LYS A 672 14.80 40.17 2.26
N GLY A 673 15.11 39.43 1.19
CA GLY A 673 15.74 39.93 -0.05
C GLY A 673 14.93 40.98 -0.83
N GLY A 674 13.63 41.13 -0.56
CA GLY A 674 12.77 42.14 -1.17
C GLY A 674 12.14 41.76 -2.51
N VAL A 675 12.23 40.50 -2.93
CA VAL A 675 11.49 39.97 -4.09
C VAL A 675 9.99 40.11 -3.87
N GLY A 676 9.48 39.74 -2.69
CA GLY A 676 8.09 39.85 -2.28
C GLY A 676 7.58 41.28 -2.26
N ARG A 677 8.39 42.25 -1.80
CA ARG A 677 8.06 43.68 -1.92
C ARG A 677 7.92 44.10 -3.38
N ALA A 678 8.77 43.57 -4.27
CA ALA A 678 8.74 43.88 -5.68
C ALA A 678 7.59 43.16 -6.42
N LEU A 679 7.22 41.94 -5.98
CA LEU A 679 6.08 41.17 -6.47
C LEU A 679 4.77 41.83 -6.09
N ARG A 680 4.62 42.23 -4.82
CA ARG A 680 3.47 42.98 -4.31
C ARG A 680 3.15 44.20 -5.17
N LYS A 681 4.15 45.07 -5.42
CA LYS A 681 3.97 46.26 -6.26
C LYS A 681 3.47 45.93 -7.68
N ARG A 682 3.91 44.81 -8.26
CA ARG A 682 3.51 44.39 -9.61
C ARG A 682 2.10 43.81 -9.65
N LEU A 683 1.73 43.05 -8.62
CA LEU A 683 0.38 42.50 -8.45
C LEU A 683 -0.63 43.63 -8.18
N GLU A 684 -0.33 44.56 -7.27
CA GLU A 684 -1.18 45.73 -6.99
C GLU A 684 -1.36 46.61 -8.23
N LYS A 685 -0.31 46.81 -9.04
CA LYS A 685 -0.41 47.53 -10.32
C LYS A 685 -1.34 46.85 -11.33
N ARG A 686 -1.53 45.53 -11.22
CA ARG A 686 -2.47 44.74 -12.03
C ARG A 686 -3.89 44.73 -11.44
N GLY A 687 -4.13 45.37 -10.29
CA GLY A 687 -5.42 45.42 -9.61
C GLY A 687 -5.59 44.40 -8.49
N ALA A 688 -4.69 43.42 -8.36
CA ALA A 688 -4.81 42.37 -7.34
C ALA A 688 -4.63 42.90 -5.92
N THR A 689 -5.44 42.40 -5.00
CA THR A 689 -5.29 42.63 -3.56
C THR A 689 -4.22 41.69 -3.00
N VAL A 690 -3.15 42.26 -2.46
CA VAL A 690 -2.02 41.51 -1.92
C VAL A 690 -2.02 41.52 -0.41
N LEU A 691 -2.09 40.33 0.18
CA LEU A 691 -2.00 40.09 1.61
C LEU A 691 -0.54 39.71 1.94
N ALA A 692 0.17 40.60 2.63
CA ALA A 692 1.57 40.40 2.96
C ALA A 692 1.72 39.58 4.24
N LEU A 693 2.24 38.36 4.13
CA LEU A 693 2.48 37.46 5.26
C LEU A 693 3.96 37.50 5.65
N GLU A 694 4.22 37.60 6.94
CA GLU A 694 5.56 37.48 7.51
C GLU A 694 5.82 36.00 7.87
N PRO A 695 6.66 35.27 7.13
CA PRO A 695 6.83 33.82 7.32
C PRO A 695 7.52 33.46 8.64
N SER A 696 8.16 34.43 9.32
CA SER A 696 8.81 34.19 10.60
C SER A 696 7.86 34.15 11.80
N LEU A 697 6.57 34.50 11.62
CA LEU A 697 5.55 34.42 12.67
C LEU A 697 5.46 33.01 13.28
N GLY A 698 5.13 32.93 14.56
CA GLY A 698 4.79 31.67 15.21
C GLY A 698 3.53 31.05 14.59
N ARG A 699 3.43 29.71 14.61
CA ARG A 699 2.37 28.94 13.93
C ARG A 699 0.98 29.50 14.21
N GLU A 700 0.62 29.69 15.49
CA GLU A 700 -0.71 30.19 15.89
C GLU A 700 -1.03 31.56 15.30
N LYS A 701 -0.11 32.53 15.40
CA LYS A 701 -0.32 33.88 14.86
C LYS A 701 -0.40 33.88 13.34
N LEU A 702 0.40 33.04 12.69
CA LEU A 702 0.39 32.87 11.25
C LEU A 702 -0.95 32.30 10.79
N VAL A 703 -1.43 31.23 11.43
CA VAL A 703 -2.70 30.58 11.10
C VAL A 703 -3.87 31.52 11.39
N GLY A 704 -3.90 32.17 12.55
CA GLY A 704 -4.93 33.14 12.90
C GLY A 704 -5.01 34.30 11.90
N GLN A 705 -3.87 34.85 11.47
CA GLN A 705 -3.85 35.89 10.45
C GLN A 705 -4.40 35.42 9.10
N VAL A 706 -4.11 34.17 8.70
CA VAL A 706 -4.65 33.58 7.47
C VAL A 706 -6.16 33.37 7.58
N GLN A 707 -6.65 32.92 8.75
CA GLN A 707 -8.07 32.75 9.02
C GLN A 707 -8.84 34.08 9.01
N ASP A 708 -8.28 35.13 9.62
CA ASP A 708 -8.86 36.48 9.58
C ASP A 708 -9.02 36.97 8.13
N TRP A 709 -8.00 36.74 7.29
CA TRP A 709 -8.08 37.11 5.88
C TRP A 709 -9.06 36.26 5.07
N LEU A 710 -9.23 34.98 5.40
CA LEU A 710 -10.25 34.13 4.81
C LEU A 710 -11.65 34.61 5.15
N ALA A 711 -11.87 35.07 6.40
CA ALA A 711 -13.13 35.65 6.83
C ALA A 711 -13.46 36.94 6.05
N ASP A 712 -12.46 37.75 5.70
CA ASP A 712 -12.63 38.94 4.86
C ASP A 712 -12.94 38.63 3.38
N GLY A 713 -12.70 37.40 2.92
CA GLY A 713 -13.04 36.96 1.57
C GLY A 713 -12.06 35.98 0.95
N ARG A 714 -12.52 35.30 -0.11
CA ARG A 714 -11.82 34.19 -0.77
C ARG A 714 -10.38 34.55 -1.18
N ILE A 715 -9.45 33.65 -0.86
CA ILE A 715 -8.05 33.72 -1.26
C ILE A 715 -7.87 32.87 -2.52
N GLN A 716 -7.31 33.47 -3.57
CA GLN A 716 -7.07 32.81 -4.85
C GLN A 716 -5.80 31.96 -4.83
N GLY A 717 -4.73 32.40 -4.16
CA GLY A 717 -3.49 31.66 -4.18
C GLY A 717 -2.39 32.26 -3.34
N VAL A 718 -1.29 31.52 -3.24
CA VAL A 718 -0.16 31.83 -2.35
C VAL A 718 1.12 31.89 -3.16
N TYR A 719 1.87 32.97 -2.97
CA TYR A 719 3.28 33.06 -3.31
C TYR A 719 4.11 32.85 -2.04
N TRP A 720 4.89 31.78 -1.99
CA TRP A 720 5.77 31.49 -0.85
C TRP A 720 7.23 31.80 -1.19
N LEU A 721 7.78 32.87 -0.61
CA LEU A 721 9.11 33.38 -1.00
C LEU A 721 10.17 33.26 0.09
N ALA A 722 9.85 32.71 1.26
CA ALA A 722 10.79 32.55 2.38
C ALA A 722 12.04 31.72 2.01
N ALA A 723 11.92 30.81 1.05
CA ALA A 723 13.04 30.01 0.54
C ALA A 723 13.93 30.72 -0.51
N LEU A 724 13.65 32.01 -0.80
CA LEU A 724 14.57 32.86 -1.54
C LEU A 724 15.64 33.48 -0.64
N ASP A 725 15.45 33.50 0.68
CA ASP A 725 16.44 34.07 1.58
C ASP A 725 17.72 33.24 1.61
N VAL A 726 18.87 33.92 1.64
CA VAL A 726 20.18 33.26 1.71
C VAL A 726 20.30 32.57 3.05
N GLU A 727 20.58 31.27 3.03
CA GLU A 727 20.96 30.51 4.23
C GLU A 727 22.48 30.52 4.45
N PRO A 728 22.92 30.34 5.71
CA PRO A 728 24.29 29.91 6.00
C PRO A 728 24.64 28.61 5.27
N ASP A 729 25.93 28.31 5.15
CA ASP A 729 26.36 26.98 4.71
C ASP A 729 25.81 25.92 5.69
N ILE A 730 25.28 24.81 5.17
CA ILE A 730 24.71 23.74 6.00
C ILE A 730 25.74 23.16 6.98
N GLU A 731 27.02 23.14 6.58
CA GLU A 731 28.13 22.69 7.43
C GLU A 731 28.46 23.69 8.56
N GLN A 732 27.92 24.91 8.48
CA GLN A 732 28.13 25.99 9.45
C GLN A 732 26.88 26.33 10.26
N MET A 733 25.75 25.68 9.99
CA MET A 733 24.52 25.90 10.74
C MET A 733 24.57 25.22 12.10
N THR A 734 24.11 25.91 13.14
CA THR A 734 23.74 25.25 14.39
C THR A 734 22.40 24.52 14.23
N LEU A 735 22.10 23.59 15.14
CA LEU A 735 20.80 22.91 15.15
C LEU A 735 19.63 23.89 15.28
N ASP A 736 19.79 24.96 16.07
CA ASP A 736 18.79 26.01 16.22
C ASP A 736 18.59 26.81 14.93
N ASP A 737 19.68 27.13 14.21
CA ASP A 737 19.59 27.78 12.90
C ASP A 737 18.83 26.91 11.90
N TRP A 738 19.11 25.61 11.89
CA TRP A 738 18.42 24.65 11.03
C TRP A 738 16.94 24.51 11.40
N ARG A 739 16.62 24.36 12.69
CA ARG A 739 15.25 24.24 13.20
C ARG A 739 14.44 25.49 12.85
N GLU A 740 15.01 26.67 13.03
CA GLU A 740 14.35 27.93 12.70
C GLU A 740 14.18 28.08 11.18
N ALA A 741 15.21 27.80 10.38
CA ALA A 741 15.11 27.86 8.93
C ALA A 741 14.06 26.87 8.38
N ASN A 742 14.00 25.65 8.92
CA ASN A 742 12.99 24.64 8.59
C ASN A 742 11.58 25.11 8.99
N ARG A 743 11.43 25.63 10.22
CA ARG A 743 10.15 26.16 10.72
C ARG A 743 9.63 27.25 9.81
N VAL A 744 10.45 28.25 9.50
CA VAL A 744 10.06 29.43 8.70
C VAL A 744 9.77 29.06 7.25
N ARG A 745 10.49 28.10 6.65
CA ARG A 745 10.38 27.83 5.21
C ARG A 745 9.42 26.70 4.86
N VAL A 746 9.41 25.65 5.66
CA VAL A 746 8.70 24.40 5.35
C VAL A 746 7.50 24.21 6.28
N LYS A 747 7.70 24.22 7.61
CA LYS A 747 6.59 23.97 8.55
C LYS A 747 5.53 25.07 8.48
N ASN A 748 5.94 26.33 8.39
CA ASN A 748 5.00 27.45 8.25
C ASN A 748 4.32 27.49 6.88
N LEU A 749 4.97 26.97 5.82
CA LEU A 749 4.30 26.76 4.53
C LEU A 749 3.19 25.72 4.68
N ALA A 750 3.51 24.58 5.30
CA ALA A 750 2.53 23.54 5.57
C ALA A 750 1.36 24.06 6.40
N ALA A 751 1.63 24.77 7.49
CA ALA A 751 0.59 25.41 8.33
C ALA A 751 -0.27 26.40 7.54
N THR A 752 0.35 27.23 6.69
CA THR A 752 -0.37 28.19 5.82
C THR A 752 -1.31 27.45 4.87
N MET A 753 -0.81 26.41 4.19
CA MET A 753 -1.59 25.68 3.20
C MET A 753 -2.64 24.76 3.84
N GLN A 754 -2.41 24.27 5.05
CA GLN A 754 -3.39 23.56 5.86
C GLN A 754 -4.55 24.48 6.23
N ALA A 755 -4.27 25.70 6.69
CA ALA A 755 -5.32 26.70 6.96
C ALA A 755 -6.10 27.11 5.69
N LEU A 756 -5.49 27.00 4.52
CA LEU A 756 -6.08 27.32 3.22
C LEU A 756 -6.63 26.10 2.48
N TYR A 757 -6.65 24.93 3.12
CA TYR A 757 -6.83 23.65 2.44
C TYR A 757 -8.08 23.62 1.57
N ASP A 758 -9.22 24.05 2.11
CA ASP A 758 -10.49 24.10 1.37
C ASP A 758 -10.62 25.32 0.46
N ALA A 759 -10.02 26.45 0.86
CA ALA A 759 -10.10 27.71 0.14
C ALA A 759 -9.31 27.71 -1.18
N VAL A 760 -8.18 26.98 -1.21
CA VAL A 760 -7.28 26.84 -2.37
C VAL A 760 -7.40 25.41 -2.88
N SER A 761 -8.50 25.10 -3.56
CA SER A 761 -8.84 23.72 -3.97
C SER A 761 -9.31 23.59 -5.42
N GLY A 762 -9.72 24.69 -6.06
CA GLY A 762 -10.35 24.70 -7.39
C GLY A 762 -9.50 25.28 -8.52
N SER A 763 -9.96 25.10 -9.76
CA SER A 763 -9.32 25.65 -10.96
C SER A 763 -9.19 27.18 -10.89
N GLY A 764 -8.04 27.70 -11.29
CA GLY A 764 -7.72 29.13 -11.21
C GLY A 764 -7.18 29.58 -9.84
N SER A 765 -7.03 28.66 -8.89
CA SER A 765 -6.23 28.85 -7.67
C SER A 765 -4.80 28.32 -7.84
N PHE A 766 -3.86 28.78 -7.01
CA PHE A 766 -2.45 28.42 -7.18
C PHE A 766 -1.62 28.44 -5.89
N LEU A 767 -0.54 27.65 -5.91
CA LEU A 767 0.62 27.75 -5.01
C LEU A 767 1.89 27.91 -5.86
N VAL A 768 2.56 29.06 -5.73
CA VAL A 768 3.86 29.29 -6.38
C VAL A 768 4.92 29.52 -5.31
N VAL A 769 5.89 28.62 -5.23
CA VAL A 769 7.02 28.70 -4.30
C VAL A 769 8.28 29.16 -5.04
N GLY A 770 9.02 30.09 -4.44
CA GLY A 770 10.30 30.57 -4.95
C GLY A 770 11.48 30.01 -4.15
N THR A 771 12.46 29.41 -4.83
CA THR A 771 13.66 28.83 -4.20
C THR A 771 14.96 29.36 -4.82
N ARG A 772 16.08 29.14 -4.11
CA ARG A 772 17.43 29.53 -4.54
C ARG A 772 18.42 28.36 -4.44
N LEU A 773 18.07 27.22 -5.02
CA LEU A 773 18.88 25.99 -5.10
C LEU A 773 19.96 26.06 -6.20
N GLY A 774 20.13 27.20 -6.88
CA GLY A 774 21.15 27.41 -7.91
C GLY A 774 20.60 27.63 -9.32
N GLY A 775 19.28 27.67 -9.49
CA GLY A 775 18.59 27.90 -10.75
C GLY A 775 18.34 26.63 -11.57
N LEU A 776 18.79 25.48 -11.08
CA LEU A 776 18.63 24.15 -11.69
C LEU A 776 18.14 23.12 -10.65
N HIS A 777 17.44 23.57 -9.60
CA HIS A 777 16.93 22.73 -8.50
C HIS A 777 18.02 21.91 -7.79
N GLY A 778 19.27 22.39 -7.81
CA GLY A 778 20.42 21.70 -7.21
C GLY A 778 21.03 20.59 -8.07
N TYR A 779 20.50 20.32 -9.27
CA TYR A 779 21.00 19.28 -10.19
C TYR A 779 22.10 19.77 -11.15
N GLY A 780 22.60 21.00 -10.96
CA GLY A 780 23.74 21.53 -11.70
C GLY A 780 25.07 21.00 -11.16
N ALA A 781 26.16 21.26 -11.88
CA ALA A 781 27.51 20.81 -11.49
C ALA A 781 27.97 21.34 -10.11
N SER A 782 27.43 22.47 -9.66
CA SER A 782 27.72 23.08 -8.36
C SER A 782 26.89 22.49 -7.21
N GLY A 783 25.94 21.60 -7.48
CA GLY A 783 24.96 21.15 -6.49
C GLY A 783 24.00 22.25 -6.04
N ALA A 784 23.25 21.97 -4.97
CA ALA A 784 22.38 22.93 -4.31
C ALA A 784 23.20 23.87 -3.40
N THR A 785 23.12 25.17 -3.63
CA THR A 785 23.80 26.18 -2.79
C THR A 785 23.04 26.55 -1.52
N ALA A 786 21.75 26.20 -1.46
CA ALA A 786 20.85 26.47 -0.34
C ALA A 786 19.86 25.29 -0.19
N PRO A 787 20.34 24.12 0.24
CA PRO A 787 19.60 22.85 0.18
C PRO A 787 18.26 22.84 0.91
N LEU A 788 18.03 23.71 1.91
CA LEU A 788 16.74 23.73 2.62
C LEU A 788 15.56 24.14 1.73
N GLY A 789 15.84 24.83 0.61
CA GLY A 789 14.84 25.07 -0.44
C GLY A 789 14.24 23.77 -1.01
N GLY A 790 14.97 22.65 -0.96
CA GLY A 790 14.50 21.34 -1.40
C GLY A 790 13.28 20.86 -0.63
N GLY A 791 13.17 21.17 0.67
CA GLY A 791 11.98 20.85 1.48
C GLY A 791 10.73 21.59 0.98
N VAL A 792 10.89 22.84 0.54
CA VAL A 792 9.80 23.65 -0.04
C VAL A 792 9.38 23.12 -1.40
N VAL A 793 10.33 22.71 -2.25
CA VAL A 793 10.05 22.04 -3.53
C VAL A 793 9.34 20.70 -3.30
N GLY A 794 9.79 19.93 -2.32
CA GLY A 794 9.18 18.66 -1.92
C GLY A 794 7.72 18.84 -1.49
N PHE A 795 7.46 19.79 -0.59
CA PHE A 795 6.10 20.14 -0.16
C PHE A 795 5.21 20.57 -1.34
N ALA A 796 5.69 21.48 -2.19
CA ALA A 796 4.92 21.93 -3.36
C ALA A 796 4.57 20.77 -4.30
N LYS A 797 5.49 19.83 -4.55
CA LYS A 797 5.20 18.63 -5.35
C LYS A 797 4.17 17.72 -4.70
N ALA A 798 4.24 17.51 -3.38
CA ALA A 798 3.25 16.72 -2.65
C ALA A 798 1.86 17.38 -2.74
N TYR A 799 1.78 18.68 -2.46
CA TYR A 799 0.55 19.44 -2.55
C TYR A 799 -0.05 19.45 -3.97
N GLY A 800 0.78 19.56 -5.01
CA GLY A 800 0.32 19.48 -6.40
C GLY A 800 -0.21 18.10 -6.81
N ARG A 801 0.26 17.02 -6.17
CA ARG A 801 -0.31 15.68 -6.36
C ARG A 801 -1.64 15.52 -5.63
N GLU A 802 -1.75 16.10 -4.45
CA GLU A 802 -2.94 16.07 -3.62
C GLU A 802 -4.07 16.95 -4.20
N ARG A 803 -3.73 18.10 -4.79
CA ARG A 803 -4.67 19.09 -5.35
C ARG A 803 -4.46 19.29 -6.86
N PRO A 804 -4.84 18.32 -7.72
CA PRO A 804 -4.56 18.37 -9.15
C PRO A 804 -5.26 19.52 -9.90
N ALA A 805 -6.32 20.10 -9.31
CA ALA A 805 -7.04 21.25 -9.88
C ALA A 805 -6.34 22.60 -9.58
N VAL A 806 -5.39 22.64 -8.65
CA VAL A 806 -4.65 23.83 -8.24
C VAL A 806 -3.37 23.93 -9.07
N LEU A 807 -3.04 25.11 -9.59
CA LEU A 807 -1.75 25.32 -10.26
C LEU A 807 -0.64 25.32 -9.20
N VAL A 808 0.30 24.38 -9.29
CA VAL A 808 1.46 24.35 -8.39
C VAL A 808 2.77 24.52 -9.15
N LYS A 809 3.61 25.45 -8.67
CA LYS A 809 4.90 25.81 -9.28
C LYS A 809 5.98 25.94 -8.21
N ALA A 810 7.11 25.29 -8.43
CA ALA A 810 8.36 25.52 -7.72
C ALA A 810 9.36 26.17 -8.69
N VAL A 811 9.60 27.47 -8.49
CA VAL A 811 10.45 28.28 -9.38
C VAL A 811 11.78 28.55 -8.71
N ASP A 812 12.83 27.97 -9.26
CA ASP A 812 14.18 28.02 -8.74
C ASP A 812 15.04 29.06 -9.46
N PHE A 813 15.80 29.84 -8.68
CA PHE A 813 16.63 30.92 -9.20
C PHE A 813 18.11 30.74 -8.83
N ALA A 814 18.98 31.16 -9.74
CA ALA A 814 20.41 31.29 -9.45
C ALA A 814 20.67 32.34 -8.35
N VAL A 815 21.70 32.09 -7.53
CA VAL A 815 22.09 32.95 -6.40
C VAL A 815 22.43 34.38 -6.83
N SER A 816 22.93 34.55 -8.06
CA SER A 816 23.41 35.82 -8.62
C SER A 816 22.30 36.76 -9.13
N ARG A 817 21.02 36.34 -9.19
CA ARG A 817 19.95 37.19 -9.75
C ARG A 817 19.59 38.35 -8.81
N LYS A 818 19.48 39.56 -9.38
CA LYS A 818 19.04 40.77 -8.67
C LYS A 818 17.61 40.62 -8.15
N THR A 819 17.35 41.19 -6.99
CA THR A 819 16.11 41.03 -6.18
C THR A 819 14.80 41.46 -6.87
N ALA A 820 14.85 42.28 -7.93
CA ALA A 820 13.63 42.71 -8.64
C ALA A 820 13.20 41.77 -9.78
N ALA A 821 14.11 41.03 -10.41
CA ALA A 821 13.83 40.24 -11.62
C ALA A 821 12.99 38.97 -11.38
N PRO A 822 13.16 38.23 -10.25
CA PRO A 822 12.34 37.05 -9.96
C PRO A 822 10.85 37.33 -9.88
N ALA A 823 10.43 38.52 -9.44
CA ALA A 823 9.03 38.89 -9.30
C ALA A 823 8.25 38.88 -10.63
N ASP A 824 8.86 39.36 -11.73
CA ASP A 824 8.22 39.28 -13.06
C ASP A 824 8.13 37.83 -13.54
N THR A 825 9.15 37.02 -13.23
CA THR A 825 9.21 35.61 -13.60
C THR A 825 8.14 34.79 -12.88
N LEU A 826 7.95 35.02 -11.57
CA LEU A 826 6.94 34.35 -10.76
C LEU A 826 5.52 34.61 -11.28
N ILE A 827 5.22 35.86 -11.68
CA ILE A 827 3.94 36.19 -12.32
C ILE A 827 3.81 35.45 -13.66
N ALA A 828 4.85 35.47 -14.50
CA ALA A 828 4.79 34.84 -15.81
C ALA A 828 4.59 33.31 -15.72
N GLU A 829 5.26 32.63 -14.79
CA GLU A 829 5.07 31.20 -14.49
C GLU A 829 3.70 30.88 -13.91
N THR A 830 3.08 31.83 -13.20
CA THR A 830 1.72 31.66 -12.69
C THR A 830 0.69 31.72 -13.82
N LEU A 831 0.97 32.49 -14.88
CA LEU A 831 0.03 32.71 -15.99
C LEU A 831 0.19 31.71 -17.15
N ALA A 832 1.35 31.04 -17.26
CA ALA A 832 1.67 30.17 -18.40
C ALA A 832 2.38 28.86 -18.00
N ASP A 833 2.27 27.86 -18.88
CA ASP A 833 2.83 26.50 -18.76
C ASP A 833 2.20 25.65 -17.63
N PRO A 834 0.92 25.22 -17.75
CA PRO A 834 0.28 24.40 -16.72
C PRO A 834 0.93 23.02 -16.51
N GLY A 835 1.74 22.55 -17.47
CA GLY A 835 2.39 21.24 -17.43
C GLY A 835 3.75 21.20 -16.72
N ALA A 836 4.19 22.28 -16.07
CA ALA A 836 5.46 22.31 -15.35
C ALA A 836 5.23 22.61 -13.88
N VAL A 837 5.66 21.69 -13.00
CA VAL A 837 5.70 21.94 -11.55
C VAL A 837 7.07 22.51 -11.16
N GLU A 838 8.16 21.84 -11.53
CA GLU A 838 9.53 22.30 -11.26
C GLU A 838 10.08 23.10 -12.44
N VAL A 839 10.43 24.36 -12.20
CA VAL A 839 11.01 25.26 -13.20
C VAL A 839 12.27 25.91 -12.62
N GLY A 840 13.39 25.77 -13.32
CA GLY A 840 14.66 26.40 -12.96
C GLY A 840 15.05 27.51 -13.94
N TYR A 841 15.58 28.61 -13.42
CA TYR A 841 16.14 29.69 -14.22
C TYR A 841 17.65 29.83 -13.99
N TRP A 842 18.42 29.47 -15.02
CA TRP A 842 19.87 29.54 -15.02
C TRP A 842 20.38 30.22 -16.30
N GLY A 843 21.19 31.28 -16.12
CA GLY A 843 21.51 32.21 -17.21
C GLY A 843 20.25 32.80 -17.84
N ASP A 844 20.18 32.73 -19.17
CA ASP A 844 19.01 33.10 -19.98
C ASP A 844 18.08 31.91 -20.28
N GLY A 845 18.43 30.72 -19.79
CA GLY A 845 17.67 29.50 -20.01
C GLY A 845 16.60 29.23 -18.94
N ARG A 846 15.56 28.50 -19.37
CA ARG A 846 14.49 27.96 -18.53
C ARG A 846 14.59 26.44 -18.56
N TYR A 847 14.57 25.79 -17.41
CA TYR A 847 14.84 24.36 -17.27
C TYR A 847 13.75 23.69 -16.43
N SER A 848 13.65 22.37 -16.54
CA SER A 848 12.91 21.49 -15.64
C SER A 848 13.79 20.29 -15.31
N VAL A 849 13.28 19.35 -14.53
CA VAL A 849 14.02 18.15 -14.10
C VAL A 849 13.56 16.97 -14.93
N GLY A 850 14.50 16.27 -15.56
CA GLY A 850 14.29 15.01 -16.26
C GLY A 850 15.14 13.89 -15.67
N LEU A 851 15.02 12.68 -16.19
CA LEU A 851 15.85 11.54 -15.80
C LEU A 851 16.73 11.14 -16.98
N LEU A 852 18.02 10.92 -16.71
CA LEU A 852 18.97 10.38 -17.68
C LEU A 852 19.52 9.06 -17.14
N GLU A 853 19.47 8.01 -17.96
CA GLU A 853 20.12 6.75 -17.63
C GLU A 853 21.62 6.89 -17.80
N GLN A 854 22.36 6.54 -16.75
CA GLN A 854 23.81 6.54 -16.71
C GLN A 854 24.30 5.24 -16.09
N PRO A 855 25.52 4.76 -16.41
CA PRO A 855 26.15 3.68 -15.66
C PRO A 855 26.21 4.02 -14.17
N ALA A 856 26.14 3.00 -13.29
CA ALA A 856 26.35 3.21 -11.85
C ALA A 856 27.77 3.72 -11.58
N THR A 857 28.74 3.23 -12.35
CA THR A 857 30.12 3.73 -12.36
C THR A 857 30.21 5.10 -13.03
N ASP A 858 30.57 6.12 -12.25
CA ASP A 858 30.77 7.49 -12.74
C ASP A 858 32.26 7.82 -12.98
N GLY A 859 33.13 6.80 -12.93
CA GLY A 859 34.57 6.92 -13.09
C GLY A 859 35.31 7.45 -11.84
N ARG A 860 34.60 7.71 -10.74
CA ARG A 860 35.19 8.03 -9.43
C ARG A 860 35.35 6.75 -8.62
N ALA A 861 36.34 6.72 -7.72
CA ALA A 861 36.44 5.64 -6.75
C ALA A 861 35.23 5.72 -5.81
N GLY A 862 34.46 4.63 -5.70
CA GLY A 862 33.38 4.51 -4.73
C GLY A 862 33.91 4.47 -3.29
N LEU A 863 32.99 4.44 -2.32
CA LEU A 863 33.35 4.20 -0.93
C LEU A 863 33.86 2.75 -0.79
N THR A 864 35.09 2.58 -0.32
CA THR A 864 35.61 1.25 0.03
C THR A 864 35.04 0.85 1.38
N LEU A 865 34.29 -0.25 1.42
CA LEU A 865 33.84 -0.87 2.67
C LEU A 865 34.89 -1.89 3.12
N ASN A 866 35.32 -1.80 4.37
CA ASN A 866 36.36 -2.63 4.99
C ASN A 866 36.14 -2.71 6.51
N GLU A 867 37.06 -3.37 7.22
CA GLU A 867 36.98 -3.60 8.67
C GLU A 867 37.00 -2.29 9.51
N ASP A 868 37.54 -1.21 8.94
CA ASP A 868 37.53 0.12 9.56
C ASP A 868 36.23 0.90 9.31
N THR A 869 35.31 0.36 8.51
CA THR A 869 34.07 1.05 8.15
C THR A 869 33.09 1.02 9.30
N VAL A 870 32.59 2.20 9.69
CA VAL A 870 31.58 2.35 10.74
C VAL A 870 30.19 2.53 10.14
N PHE A 871 29.27 1.66 10.51
CA PHE A 871 27.86 1.70 10.15
C PHE A 871 27.03 2.15 11.35
N LEU A 872 26.22 3.19 11.17
CA LEU A 872 25.22 3.61 12.13
C LEU A 872 23.85 3.13 11.66
N VAL A 873 23.25 2.19 12.39
CA VAL A 873 21.98 1.54 12.04
C VAL A 873 20.93 1.96 13.06
N THR A 874 19.89 2.64 12.60
CA THR A 874 18.75 3.04 13.45
C THR A 874 17.58 2.10 13.24
N GLY A 875 16.86 1.75 14.32
CA GLY A 875 15.80 0.73 14.28
C GLY A 875 16.36 -0.69 14.24
N ALA A 876 17.39 -0.97 15.06
CA ALA A 876 18.09 -2.24 15.07
C ALA A 876 17.21 -3.45 15.40
N ALA A 877 16.15 -3.28 16.19
CA ALA A 877 15.18 -4.34 16.51
C ALA A 877 14.11 -4.53 15.42
N GLY A 878 14.26 -3.88 14.26
CA GLY A 878 13.35 -3.97 13.12
C GLY A 878 13.49 -5.27 12.33
N GLY A 879 12.38 -5.75 11.75
CA GLY A 879 12.25 -7.11 11.23
C GLY A 879 13.19 -7.51 10.08
N ILE A 880 13.68 -6.57 9.26
CA ILE A 880 14.61 -6.86 8.15
C ILE A 880 16.07 -6.51 8.49
N THR A 881 16.31 -5.90 9.64
CA THR A 881 17.60 -5.27 9.94
C THR A 881 18.72 -6.30 10.05
N SER A 882 18.46 -7.46 10.67
CA SER A 882 19.45 -8.55 10.84
C SER A 882 20.01 -9.04 9.51
N GLU A 883 19.18 -9.16 8.47
CA GLU A 883 19.62 -9.63 7.14
C GLU A 883 20.50 -8.60 6.44
N ILE A 884 20.15 -7.31 6.56
CA ILE A 884 20.91 -6.21 5.94
C ILE A 884 22.28 -6.08 6.61
N VAL A 885 22.32 -6.11 7.94
CA VAL A 885 23.58 -5.97 8.67
C VAL A 885 24.47 -7.20 8.50
N ALA A 886 23.91 -8.39 8.36
CA ALA A 886 24.68 -9.60 8.02
C ALA A 886 25.40 -9.46 6.66
N ASP A 887 24.71 -8.98 5.63
CA ASP A 887 25.30 -8.81 4.29
C ASP A 887 26.38 -7.73 4.29
N LEU A 888 26.11 -6.58 4.90
CA LEU A 888 27.10 -5.50 5.06
C LEU A 888 28.30 -5.95 5.88
N ALA A 889 28.10 -6.67 6.98
CA ALA A 889 29.17 -7.20 7.82
C ALA A 889 29.99 -8.26 7.07
N GLY A 890 29.34 -9.16 6.33
CA GLY A 890 30.03 -10.14 5.48
C GLY A 890 30.85 -9.50 4.36
N ALA A 891 30.39 -8.36 3.82
CA ALA A 891 31.09 -7.64 2.76
C ALA A 891 32.24 -6.76 3.28
N SER A 892 32.12 -6.22 4.50
CA SER A 892 33.06 -5.21 5.03
C SER A 892 33.94 -5.71 6.17
N GLY A 893 33.42 -6.56 7.07
CA GLY A 893 33.98 -6.82 8.39
C GLY A 893 33.90 -5.61 9.34
N GLY A 894 33.09 -4.60 9.01
CA GLY A 894 33.06 -3.31 9.70
C GLY A 894 32.44 -3.32 11.11
N ILE A 895 32.34 -2.13 11.68
CA ILE A 895 31.81 -1.86 13.02
C ILE A 895 30.38 -1.32 12.89
N PHE A 896 29.41 -1.91 13.59
CA PHE A 896 27.99 -1.62 13.48
C PHE A 896 27.46 -1.08 14.81
N TYR A 897 27.17 0.22 14.85
CA TYR A 897 26.42 0.84 15.94
C TYR A 897 24.92 0.62 15.70
N LEU A 898 24.33 -0.28 16.48
CA LEU A 898 22.94 -0.69 16.41
C LEU A 898 22.12 0.11 17.44
N LEU A 899 21.33 1.07 16.96
CA LEU A 899 20.54 1.98 17.78
C LEU A 899 19.06 1.63 17.74
N ASP A 900 18.42 1.53 18.90
CA ASP A 900 16.97 1.30 19.04
C ASP A 900 16.43 1.89 20.34
N LEU A 901 15.11 1.94 20.50
CA LEU A 901 14.50 2.23 21.81
C LEU A 901 14.52 1.01 22.74
N THR A 902 14.62 -0.18 22.16
CA THR A 902 14.67 -1.45 22.90
C THR A 902 15.97 -1.53 23.71
N PRO A 903 15.94 -1.86 25.02
CA PRO A 903 17.15 -2.09 25.82
C PRO A 903 18.08 -3.12 25.18
N GLU A 904 19.37 -3.04 25.50
CA GLU A 904 20.33 -4.05 25.05
C GLU A 904 19.92 -5.43 25.57
N PRO A 905 19.69 -6.42 24.68
CA PRO A 905 19.22 -7.72 25.09
C PRO A 905 20.36 -8.56 25.67
N GLU A 906 20.09 -9.24 26.78
CA GLU A 906 21.05 -10.21 27.32
C GLU A 906 20.97 -11.53 26.55
N ALA A 907 22.09 -11.99 26.00
CA ALA A 907 22.13 -13.25 25.24
C ALA A 907 21.70 -14.49 26.06
N ALA A 908 21.84 -14.42 27.38
CA ALA A 908 21.48 -15.48 28.31
C ALA A 908 20.05 -15.32 28.91
N ASP A 909 19.26 -14.35 28.44
CA ASP A 909 17.90 -14.12 28.94
C ASP A 909 17.03 -15.38 28.74
N PRO A 910 16.53 -16.01 29.82
CA PRO A 910 15.70 -17.21 29.74
C PRO A 910 14.40 -17.01 28.96
N ALA A 911 13.81 -15.81 29.01
CA ALA A 911 12.59 -15.49 28.28
C ALA A 911 12.86 -15.39 26.77
N ILE A 912 14.00 -14.79 26.36
CA ILE A 912 14.40 -14.78 24.95
C ILE A 912 14.72 -16.20 24.46
N ALA A 913 15.43 -16.99 25.27
CA ALA A 913 15.74 -18.38 24.94
C ALA A 913 14.47 -19.22 24.79
N LEU A 914 13.51 -19.08 25.70
CA LEU A 914 12.22 -19.76 25.63
C LEU A 914 11.41 -19.27 24.43
N PHE A 915 11.35 -17.97 24.16
CA PHE A 915 10.67 -17.41 22.98
C PHE A 915 11.20 -18.00 21.67
N ARG A 916 12.53 -18.11 21.54
CA ARG A 916 13.20 -18.66 20.34
C ARG A 916 12.94 -20.16 20.16
N GLN A 917 12.72 -20.89 21.24
CA GLN A 917 12.45 -22.33 21.21
C GLN A 917 10.96 -22.62 21.02
N ASP A 918 10.12 -21.98 21.83
CA ASP A 918 8.68 -22.18 21.88
C ASP A 918 7.98 -20.92 22.44
N LYS A 919 7.49 -20.09 21.53
CA LYS A 919 6.70 -18.88 21.84
C LYS A 919 5.47 -19.22 22.70
N THR A 920 4.84 -20.37 22.47
CA THR A 920 3.64 -20.80 23.19
C THR A 920 3.97 -21.15 24.64
N ALA A 921 5.10 -21.82 24.87
CA ALA A 921 5.57 -22.11 26.22
C ALA A 921 5.90 -20.83 27.02
N LEU A 922 6.52 -19.82 26.38
CA LEU A 922 6.74 -18.53 27.03
C LEU A 922 5.42 -17.83 27.37
N GLN A 923 4.45 -17.85 26.45
CA GLN A 923 3.14 -17.27 26.70
C GLN A 923 2.46 -17.96 27.90
N ALA A 924 2.52 -19.29 27.98
CA ALA A 924 2.00 -20.07 29.10
C ALA A 924 2.70 -19.76 30.44
N GLN A 925 4.02 -19.56 30.43
CA GLN A 925 4.76 -19.15 31.62
C GLN A 925 4.36 -17.75 32.10
N LEU A 926 4.31 -16.78 31.18
CA LEU A 926 3.91 -15.41 31.50
C LEU A 926 2.47 -15.35 32.00
N LEU A 927 1.58 -16.19 31.45
CA LEU A 927 0.21 -16.38 31.94
C LEU A 927 0.16 -16.86 33.39
N ALA A 928 0.96 -17.88 33.73
CA ALA A 928 1.03 -18.43 35.08
C ALA A 928 1.61 -17.42 36.09
N GLU A 929 2.60 -16.63 35.69
CA GLU A 929 3.18 -15.56 36.50
C GLU A 929 2.18 -14.43 36.75
N THR A 930 1.48 -13.97 35.71
CA THR A 930 0.42 -12.96 35.79
C THR A 930 -0.75 -13.42 36.67
N LYS A 931 -1.08 -14.72 36.65
CA LYS A 931 -2.04 -15.34 37.59
C LYS A 931 -1.60 -15.28 39.04
N ALA A 932 -0.31 -15.50 39.30
CA ALA A 932 0.24 -15.48 40.65
C ALA A 932 0.34 -14.06 41.23
N THR A 933 0.48 -13.03 40.38
CA THR A 933 0.61 -11.63 40.78
C THR A 933 -0.71 -10.85 40.76
N GLY A 934 -1.78 -11.41 40.18
CA GLY A 934 -3.07 -10.73 40.02
C GLY A 934 -3.04 -9.59 39.00
N GLU A 935 -2.06 -9.60 38.09
CA GLU A 935 -1.98 -8.64 37.00
C GLU A 935 -3.04 -8.93 35.92
N LYS A 936 -3.44 -7.90 35.17
CA LYS A 936 -4.40 -8.04 34.08
C LYS A 936 -3.80 -8.81 32.89
N PRO A 937 -4.59 -9.60 32.15
CA PRO A 937 -4.09 -10.40 31.02
C PRO A 937 -3.38 -9.61 29.91
N VAL A 938 -3.72 -8.34 29.68
CA VAL A 938 -3.01 -7.44 28.75
C VAL A 938 -1.52 -7.27 29.08
N ALA A 939 -1.13 -7.42 30.35
CA ALA A 939 0.27 -7.35 30.78
C ALA A 939 1.11 -8.48 30.16
N VAL A 940 0.52 -9.66 29.91
CA VAL A 940 1.17 -10.79 29.24
C VAL A 940 1.56 -10.43 27.81
N GLN A 941 0.65 -9.81 27.06
CA GLN A 941 0.91 -9.40 25.67
C GLN A 941 2.02 -8.34 25.59
N LYS A 942 2.01 -7.36 26.50
CA LYS A 942 3.07 -6.35 26.58
C LYS A 942 4.43 -6.96 26.91
N LYS A 943 4.48 -7.90 27.86
CA LYS A 943 5.70 -8.66 28.21
C LYS A 943 6.19 -9.49 27.02
N LEU A 944 5.28 -10.17 26.31
CA LEU A 944 5.61 -10.97 25.12
C LEU A 944 6.18 -10.10 23.98
N ALA A 945 5.57 -8.94 23.70
CA ALA A 945 6.06 -8.01 22.68
C ALA A 945 7.43 -7.43 23.03
N ALA A 946 7.70 -7.17 24.32
CA ALA A 946 9.01 -6.74 24.78
C ALA A 946 10.08 -7.82 24.55
N VAL A 947 9.78 -9.08 24.88
CA VAL A 947 10.68 -10.22 24.63
C VAL A 947 10.91 -10.43 23.12
N GLU A 948 9.87 -10.27 22.30
CA GLU A 948 9.98 -10.37 20.84
C GLU A 948 10.92 -9.30 20.25
N ARG A 949 10.82 -8.05 20.72
CA ARG A 949 11.75 -6.98 20.31
C ARG A 949 13.17 -7.21 20.82
N ALA A 950 13.34 -7.65 22.06
CA ALA A 950 14.64 -7.99 22.61
C ALA A 950 15.29 -9.15 21.82
N ALA A 951 14.51 -10.17 21.45
CA ALA A 951 14.96 -11.27 20.60
C ALA A 951 15.37 -10.79 19.20
N ALA A 952 14.65 -9.81 18.63
CA ALA A 952 14.99 -9.20 17.35
C ALA A 952 16.28 -8.37 17.40
N ALA A 953 16.45 -7.54 18.44
CA ALA A 953 17.69 -6.82 18.70
C ALA A 953 18.88 -7.78 18.83
N LEU A 954 18.70 -8.89 19.58
CA LEU A 954 19.75 -9.89 19.77
C LEU A 954 20.11 -10.58 18.45
N ARG A 955 19.11 -10.88 17.61
CA ARG A 955 19.37 -11.43 16.26
C ARG A 955 20.19 -10.48 15.40
N ALA A 956 19.98 -9.16 15.49
CA ALA A 956 20.77 -8.20 14.72
C ALA A 956 22.24 -8.16 15.19
N ILE A 957 22.47 -8.21 16.50
CA ILE A 957 23.83 -8.32 17.08
C ILE A 957 24.51 -9.60 16.60
N GLU A 958 23.87 -10.76 16.81
CA GLU A 958 24.40 -12.08 16.42
C GLU A 958 24.67 -12.15 14.91
N ALA A 959 23.81 -11.54 14.09
CA ALA A 959 23.97 -11.51 12.64
C ALA A 959 25.22 -10.75 12.18
N VAL A 960 25.52 -9.61 12.80
CA VAL A 960 26.76 -8.85 12.54
C VAL A 960 27.98 -9.69 12.93
N GLU A 961 27.98 -10.22 14.16
CA GLU A 961 29.12 -10.96 14.71
C GLU A 961 29.40 -12.25 13.94
N ALA A 962 28.35 -13.01 13.60
CA ALA A 962 28.47 -14.25 12.83
C ALA A 962 28.99 -14.01 11.40
N ALA A 963 28.71 -12.83 10.83
CA ALA A 963 29.20 -12.41 9.52
C ALA A 963 30.62 -11.80 9.56
N GLY A 964 31.24 -11.69 10.75
CA GLY A 964 32.60 -11.20 10.93
C GLY A 964 32.72 -9.69 11.13
N GLY A 965 31.61 -8.98 11.36
CA GLY A 965 31.60 -7.59 11.81
C GLY A 965 31.66 -7.45 13.33
N THR A 966 31.82 -6.22 13.82
CA THR A 966 31.75 -5.90 15.27
C THR A 966 30.44 -5.17 15.56
N ALA A 967 29.60 -5.70 16.45
CA ALA A 967 28.37 -5.03 16.86
C ALA A 967 28.58 -4.20 18.14
N VAL A 968 28.00 -3.00 18.19
CA VAL A 968 27.88 -2.15 19.37
C VAL A 968 26.41 -1.76 19.47
N TYR A 969 25.68 -2.30 20.44
CA TYR A 969 24.27 -1.99 20.61
C TYR A 969 24.08 -0.89 21.66
N GLN A 970 23.23 0.09 21.37
CA GLN A 970 22.87 1.11 22.34
C GLN A 970 21.38 1.46 22.27
N SER A 971 20.73 1.42 23.43
CA SER A 971 19.37 1.91 23.58
C SER A 971 19.39 3.44 23.65
N VAL A 972 18.79 4.10 22.67
CA VAL A 972 18.79 5.56 22.56
C VAL A 972 17.51 6.07 21.89
N ASN A 973 16.91 7.10 22.46
CA ASN A 973 15.91 7.89 21.78
C ASN A 973 16.62 8.84 20.81
N LEU A 974 16.42 8.67 19.51
CA LEU A 974 17.02 9.52 18.48
C LEU A 974 16.56 10.98 18.53
N LEU A 975 15.55 11.29 19.34
CA LEU A 975 15.10 12.65 19.65
C LEU A 975 15.88 13.29 20.82
N ASP A 976 16.70 12.54 21.54
CA ASP A 976 17.59 13.05 22.58
C ASP A 976 18.94 13.45 21.98
N ASP A 977 19.08 14.75 21.72
CA ASP A 977 20.26 15.35 21.10
C ASP A 977 21.54 15.07 21.92
N ALA A 978 21.45 15.04 23.27
CA ALA A 978 22.61 14.87 24.13
C ALA A 978 23.07 13.41 24.12
N ALA A 979 22.13 12.47 24.25
CA ALA A 979 22.42 11.05 24.18
C ALA A 979 23.04 10.71 22.82
N LEU A 980 22.45 11.15 21.70
CA LEU A 980 22.98 10.87 20.36
C LEU A 980 24.37 11.49 20.14
N ALA A 981 24.63 12.70 20.67
CA ALA A 981 25.93 13.34 20.57
C ALA A 981 27.03 12.56 21.30
N GLU A 982 26.74 11.93 22.44
CA GLU A 982 27.69 11.04 23.12
C GLU A 982 28.05 9.84 22.25
N ILE A 983 27.07 9.21 21.59
CA ILE A 983 27.31 8.06 20.69
C ILE A 983 28.17 8.46 19.49
N VAL A 984 27.88 9.62 18.87
CA VAL A 984 28.60 10.10 17.69
C VAL A 984 30.01 10.58 18.04
N ALA A 985 30.23 11.06 19.26
CA ALA A 985 31.54 11.51 19.72
C ALA A 985 32.54 10.35 19.94
N GLY A 986 32.05 9.12 20.11
CA GLY A 986 32.85 7.92 20.32
C GLY A 986 33.09 7.61 21.80
#